data_AF-A0A1J1IF99-F1
#
_entry.id   AF-A0A1J1IF99-F1
#
_cell.length_a   1.000
_cell.length_b   1.000
_cell.length_c   1.000
_cell.angle_alpha   90.00
_cell.angle_beta   90.00
_cell.angle_gamma   90.00
#
_symmetry.space_group_name_H-M   'P 1'
#
loop_
_entity.id
_entity.type
_entity.pdbx_description
1 polymer ?
#
loop_
_entity_poly.entity_id
_entity_poly.type
_entity_poly.pdbx_seq_one_letter_code
_entity_poly.pdbx_strand_id
1 'polypeptide(L)'
;MNSDKDFNVTEINKSLKRFGLADYSVFVFMLMMCSVVGIYFGYKDHKKHHQNKLLSRRGSVELDYLVGGRNMQVFPVAMSLVASGLSGITLLGMPTEVYIYGINIVYIFPTMIFLALFVHHVVIPVFYNLQIVSTYEYLEMRFSTKVRLFGSLLFLLSNVIIYVPALSFNQTTGINVQTISIFVCLVCVFYTLLGGIKAVVWTDVIQILLMYGSMTFIIVNGVTDIGSLSIIFERNAQSSRFAPPNVNFDLTERHSALSLMIGGTTFFINLFGIGQPMIQRYLSLPSIKAARKALLLNIIGVVLMASMCCFCGLIIYAKYHDCDPLTTKLVSAKDQLLPLLVMENVGDVPGFPGLFIAGVFSASLSSLSTALNSAAAVVLEDFWKPNSKKELSEKQTAFIMRSTVFVLGAISVALVSVVQKLGGVLQLGMSLLSASNGPLCGLFFIGFFLPWIKAKGTLIGAHVSIVISMYVAFRAQLDQSSGELNHDVKPTSIDGCSYSFNIQNFTKASTLPEDETEISLKLHHMSYFFFSVFGTFICIVVAYIVTLIDRDTDPSKVDTKLLAPFIRKYFDKNNLENFLEVKVEDMNVESETNKVREMNVDELSNSLKRFGTADYAVFITMLVCCSMVGLYFGYKDHEKHKKMSKKQQEEGGTEALDYLMGGRNMQVFPVAMSLVASFVSGITLLGTSTEIYLYGTQYCYIFISIALAAFIMHHTIIPVFHELQITSTYEYLQKRFDRNVRLFGSTMFTLATCLWMPIVIYVPALSFNQTTGVDIHIITPIVMTICIFYTCLGGIKAVVWTDVIQIILMYGTLVLIVIKGTISVGGLSVVIDRNYGSGRFEAPDFRLDPTIRHSFWTILIGGTIFWLNVNGLNQNMIQRYMSLKDVKTARKGQVMYVIGVTVMIFLCVYNGLLLYAMYHDCDPLTTKLAKAKDQLMPLLVMDILKDLPGLPGLFIAGVFSAALSSLSTGLNAMSAVVLEDFCKPFMKNGVTERQSAYIMRGTVLVIGIVSVALVYVVQHLGAVLQLSMSVPTACFGPMLGVYVVGFTLPWVGKRATLYGAIIGCITMMTIVFKAQAEMALGHMKFEYKPLSTDGCGYNFTVSSDKNLTTNSTINAHHDDKSIYHISYLYYTLLGSLVVTVTSLLFSFIFGFQDPNDVDPRLLAPFLRKYIKPMPNKQQFIDVNGKEVVVHNFDIKENTCT
;
A
#
# COMPACT_ATOMS: atom_id res chain seq x y z
N MET A 1 -2.39 -67.98 11.04
CA MET A 1 -1.15 -67.30 11.44
C MET A 1 -1.14 -65.94 10.75
N ASN A 2 -1.06 -64.79 11.42
CA ASN A 2 -0.93 -64.54 12.87
C ASN A 2 -1.70 -63.27 13.28
N SER A 3 -2.44 -63.40 14.38
CA SER A 3 -2.62 -62.41 15.45
C SER A 3 -2.37 -60.92 15.16
N ASP A 4 -3.43 -60.19 14.83
CA ASP A 4 -3.51 -58.76 15.15
C ASP A 4 -4.27 -58.59 16.46
N LYS A 5 -3.66 -57.83 17.38
CA LYS A 5 -4.24 -57.49 18.68
C LYS A 5 -5.08 -56.23 18.47
N ASP A 6 -6.34 -56.25 18.87
CA ASP A 6 -7.17 -55.05 18.99
C ASP A 6 -6.61 -54.14 20.10
N PHE A 7 -5.60 -53.35 19.77
CA PHE A 7 -5.02 -52.38 20.70
C PHE A 7 -5.99 -51.21 20.92
N ASN A 8 -6.21 -50.84 22.17
CA ASN A 8 -6.94 -49.61 22.51
C ASN A 8 -6.02 -48.39 22.33
N VAL A 9 -6.53 -47.26 21.82
CA VAL A 9 -5.80 -45.98 21.70
C VAL A 9 -4.99 -45.62 22.95
N THR A 10 -5.52 -45.92 24.14
CA THR A 10 -4.85 -45.62 25.41
C THR A 10 -3.61 -46.50 25.63
N GLU A 11 -3.63 -47.75 25.16
CA GLU A 11 -2.48 -48.66 25.21
C GLU A 11 -1.43 -48.31 24.15
N ILE A 12 -1.87 -47.91 22.95
CA ILE A 12 -0.96 -47.43 21.88
C ILE A 12 -0.21 -46.19 22.38
N ASN A 13 -0.92 -45.17 22.88
CA ASN A 13 -0.33 -43.95 23.45
C ASN A 13 0.63 -44.25 24.61
N LYS A 14 0.34 -45.28 25.43
CA LYS A 14 1.25 -45.74 26.49
C LYS A 14 2.47 -46.48 25.94
N SER A 15 2.32 -47.26 24.87
CA SER A 15 3.39 -48.01 24.22
C SER A 15 4.35 -47.14 23.40
N LEU A 16 3.90 -45.97 22.95
CA LEU A 16 4.68 -44.97 22.21
C LEU A 16 5.56 -44.09 23.11
N LYS A 17 5.34 -44.09 24.44
CA LYS A 17 6.12 -43.32 25.42
C LYS A 17 7.44 -44.01 25.78
N ARG A 18 8.32 -44.16 24.79
CA ARG A 18 9.64 -44.79 24.89
C ARG A 18 10.75 -43.74 24.89
N PHE A 19 11.00 -43.09 26.03
CA PHE A 19 12.16 -42.19 26.17
C PHE A 19 13.24 -42.89 27.01
N GLY A 20 14.29 -43.35 26.36
CA GLY A 20 15.33 -44.17 26.96
C GLY A 20 16.41 -43.36 27.70
N LEU A 21 17.28 -44.08 28.41
CA LEU A 21 18.44 -43.45 29.09
C LEU A 21 19.35 -42.71 28.10
N ALA A 22 19.50 -43.23 26.88
CA ALA A 22 20.24 -42.58 25.80
C ALA A 22 19.61 -41.23 25.40
N ASP A 23 18.28 -41.17 25.33
CA ASP A 23 17.54 -39.96 24.94
C ASP A 23 17.65 -38.86 26.01
N TYR A 24 17.47 -39.24 27.28
CA TYR A 24 17.77 -38.36 28.41
C TYR A 24 19.23 -37.90 28.40
N SER A 25 20.17 -38.77 28.06
CA SER A 25 21.60 -38.43 28.00
C SER A 25 21.89 -37.39 26.92
N VAL A 26 21.35 -37.53 25.71
CA VAL A 26 21.48 -36.55 24.61
C VAL A 26 20.87 -35.20 25.00
N PHE A 27 19.67 -35.22 25.59
CA PHE A 27 18.98 -34.00 26.03
C PHE A 27 19.72 -33.27 27.17
N VAL A 28 20.16 -34.00 28.20
CA VAL A 28 20.93 -33.43 29.31
C VAL A 28 22.31 -32.97 28.85
N PHE A 29 22.95 -33.67 27.91
CA PHE A 29 24.22 -33.25 27.33
C PHE A 29 24.10 -31.90 26.59
N MET A 30 23.02 -31.67 25.83
CA MET A 30 22.73 -30.36 25.22
C MET A 30 22.61 -29.26 26.29
N LEU A 31 21.85 -29.49 27.37
CA LEU A 31 21.69 -28.52 28.47
C LEU A 31 23.00 -28.26 29.23
N MET A 32 23.81 -29.31 29.42
CA MET A 32 25.14 -29.22 30.03
C MET A 32 26.11 -28.43 29.13
N MET A 33 26.11 -28.67 27.83
CA MET A 33 26.94 -27.91 26.88
C MET A 33 26.57 -26.43 26.85
N CYS A 34 25.27 -26.08 26.85
CA CYS A 34 24.85 -24.69 27.00
C CYS A 34 25.35 -24.07 28.32
N SER A 35 25.26 -24.80 29.43
CA SER A 35 25.76 -24.37 30.74
C SER A 35 27.28 -24.17 30.76
N VAL A 36 28.05 -25.09 30.15
CA VAL A 36 29.51 -25.02 30.04
C VAL A 36 29.95 -23.82 29.20
N VAL A 37 29.26 -23.52 28.10
CA VAL A 37 29.51 -22.31 27.30
C VAL A 37 29.25 -21.04 28.14
N GLY A 38 28.16 -21.01 28.92
CA GLY A 38 27.87 -19.93 29.87
C GLY A 38 28.98 -19.72 30.90
N ILE A 39 29.44 -20.79 31.55
CA ILE A 39 30.53 -20.78 32.53
C ILE A 39 31.85 -20.34 31.88
N TYR A 40 32.18 -20.85 30.69
CA TYR A 40 33.42 -20.53 29.98
C TYR A 40 33.52 -19.03 29.67
N PHE A 41 32.48 -18.43 29.09
CA PHE A 41 32.48 -16.99 28.80
C PHE A 41 32.42 -16.14 30.07
N GLY A 42 31.65 -16.54 31.08
CA GLY A 42 31.63 -15.87 32.38
C GLY A 42 33.01 -15.84 33.06
N TYR A 43 33.73 -16.96 33.09
CA TYR A 43 35.09 -17.02 33.63
C TYR A 43 36.10 -16.23 32.79
N LYS A 44 36.03 -16.35 31.45
CA LYS A 44 36.94 -15.67 30.52
C LYS A 44 36.83 -14.15 30.61
N ASP A 45 35.60 -13.63 30.62
CA ASP A 45 35.37 -12.19 30.76
C ASP A 45 35.71 -11.71 32.18
N HIS A 46 35.40 -12.46 33.24
CA HIS A 46 35.83 -12.13 34.61
C HIS A 46 37.37 -11.99 34.71
N LYS A 47 38.13 -12.94 34.12
CA LYS A 47 39.59 -12.87 34.05
C LYS A 47 40.07 -11.66 33.25
N LYS A 48 39.45 -11.37 32.10
CA LYS A 48 39.75 -10.20 31.25
C LYS A 48 39.54 -8.88 32.02
N HIS A 49 38.44 -8.73 32.74
CA HIS A 49 38.15 -7.52 33.53
C HIS A 49 39.10 -7.37 34.73
N HIS A 50 39.40 -8.45 35.43
CA HIS A 50 40.41 -8.43 36.51
C HIS A 50 41.78 -7.96 35.99
N GLN A 51 42.20 -8.45 34.82
CA GLN A 51 43.47 -8.09 34.20
C GLN A 51 43.48 -6.64 33.64
N ASN A 52 42.39 -6.18 33.03
CA ASN A 52 42.25 -4.78 32.59
C ASN A 52 42.29 -3.80 33.77
N LYS A 53 41.68 -4.17 34.90
CA LYS A 53 41.69 -3.38 36.14
C LYS A 53 43.09 -3.25 36.75
N LEU A 54 43.89 -4.32 36.72
CA LEU A 54 45.30 -4.29 37.11
C LEU A 54 46.17 -3.43 36.17
N LEU A 55 45.83 -3.36 34.88
CA LEU A 55 46.55 -2.60 33.85
C LEU A 55 46.03 -1.15 33.68
N SER A 56 45.13 -0.68 34.55
CA SER A 56 44.45 0.63 34.45
C SER A 56 43.80 0.92 33.08
N ARG A 57 43.47 -0.12 32.30
CA ARG A 57 42.86 0.01 30.97
C ARG A 57 41.35 0.12 31.10
N ARG A 58 40.77 1.24 30.63
CA ARG A 58 39.31 1.42 30.50
C ARG A 58 38.74 0.37 29.52
N GLY A 59 37.87 -0.50 30.04
CA GLY A 59 37.05 -1.42 29.24
C GLY A 59 35.86 -1.89 30.08
N SER A 60 34.64 -1.55 29.67
CA SER A 60 33.43 -1.70 30.48
C SER A 60 32.87 -3.13 30.46
N VAL A 61 32.58 -3.67 31.66
CA VAL A 61 31.92 -4.97 31.88
C VAL A 61 30.61 -5.09 31.09
N GLU A 62 29.84 -4.00 31.09
CA GLU A 62 28.56 -3.86 30.40
C GLU A 62 28.66 -4.05 28.88
N LEU A 63 29.66 -3.43 28.23
CA LEU A 63 29.83 -3.51 26.76
C LEU A 63 30.27 -4.92 26.33
N ASP A 64 31.10 -5.57 27.15
CA ASP A 64 31.49 -6.97 26.96
C ASP A 64 30.30 -7.94 27.17
N TYR A 65 29.41 -7.66 28.14
CA TYR A 65 28.25 -8.50 28.46
C TYR A 65 27.08 -8.32 27.47
N LEU A 66 26.78 -7.09 27.04
CA LEU A 66 25.59 -6.77 26.23
C LEU A 66 25.84 -6.81 24.71
N VAL A 67 27.03 -6.43 24.23
CA VAL A 67 27.34 -6.40 22.78
C VAL A 67 28.69 -7.06 22.43
N GLY A 68 29.22 -7.89 23.34
CA GLY A 68 30.42 -8.70 23.09
C GLY A 68 31.69 -7.88 22.81
N GLY A 69 31.73 -6.62 23.23
CA GLY A 69 32.81 -5.68 22.91
C GLY A 69 32.89 -5.26 21.43
N ARG A 70 31.81 -5.46 20.66
CA ARG A 70 31.69 -5.10 19.22
C ARG A 70 32.75 -5.70 18.30
N ASN A 71 33.28 -6.87 18.67
CA ASN A 71 34.31 -7.58 17.92
C ASN A 71 33.98 -9.07 17.75
N MET A 72 32.69 -9.39 17.59
CA MET A 72 32.23 -10.75 17.34
C MET A 72 32.44 -11.17 15.88
N GLN A 73 32.55 -12.48 15.65
CA GLN A 73 32.75 -13.03 14.30
C GLN A 73 31.41 -13.15 13.54
N VAL A 74 31.45 -12.94 12.22
CA VAL A 74 30.26 -12.97 11.35
C VAL A 74 29.50 -14.29 11.43
N PHE A 75 30.19 -15.43 11.40
CA PHE A 75 29.54 -16.74 11.33
C PHE A 75 28.77 -17.09 12.62
N PRO A 76 29.36 -17.03 13.83
CA PRO A 76 28.59 -17.24 15.07
C PRO A 76 27.37 -16.32 15.19
N VAL A 77 27.52 -15.02 14.89
CA VAL A 77 26.41 -14.07 14.97
C VAL A 77 25.33 -14.36 13.91
N ALA A 78 25.71 -14.77 12.70
CA ALA A 78 24.75 -15.16 11.66
C ALA A 78 23.94 -16.41 12.07
N MET A 79 24.61 -17.46 12.56
CA MET A 79 23.95 -18.67 13.04
C MET A 79 23.04 -18.37 14.25
N SER A 80 23.46 -17.45 15.11
CA SER A 80 22.69 -16.97 16.26
C SER A 80 21.46 -16.14 15.88
N LEU A 81 21.53 -15.33 14.81
CA LEU A 81 20.36 -14.68 14.21
C LEU A 81 19.35 -15.70 13.67
N VAL A 82 19.83 -16.75 12.96
CA VAL A 82 18.96 -17.82 12.44
C VAL A 82 18.29 -18.58 13.59
N ALA A 83 19.05 -19.01 14.61
CA ALA A 83 18.51 -19.73 15.76
C ALA A 83 17.44 -18.92 16.51
N SER A 84 17.70 -17.62 16.73
CA SER A 84 16.73 -16.72 17.38
C SER A 84 15.49 -16.45 16.54
N GLY A 85 15.61 -16.49 15.20
CA GLY A 85 14.49 -16.41 14.27
C GLY A 85 13.64 -17.68 14.19
N LEU A 86 14.17 -18.81 14.66
CA LEU A 86 13.54 -20.13 14.58
C LEU A 86 13.10 -20.57 15.98
N SER A 87 11.86 -20.21 16.33
CA SER A 87 11.27 -20.58 17.60
C SER A 87 10.79 -22.04 17.63
N GLY A 88 10.58 -22.59 18.84
CA GLY A 88 9.88 -23.88 19.01
C GLY A 88 8.44 -23.86 18.46
N ILE A 89 7.79 -22.69 18.37
CA ILE A 89 6.51 -22.50 17.68
C ILE A 89 6.66 -22.83 16.18
N THR A 90 7.76 -22.40 15.56
CA THR A 90 8.04 -22.64 14.13
C THR A 90 8.31 -24.12 13.85
N LEU A 91 9.12 -24.78 14.69
CA LEU A 91 9.55 -26.16 14.46
C LEU A 91 8.42 -27.20 14.61
N LEU A 92 7.46 -26.95 15.50
CA LEU A 92 6.29 -27.82 15.74
C LEU A 92 5.03 -27.36 14.98
N GLY A 93 4.83 -26.05 14.88
CA GLY A 93 3.63 -25.44 14.30
C GLY A 93 3.63 -25.45 12.78
N MET A 94 4.76 -25.23 12.09
CA MET A 94 4.78 -25.21 10.61
C MET A 94 4.46 -26.58 9.98
N PRO A 95 5.00 -27.72 10.46
CA PRO A 95 4.60 -29.04 9.96
C PRO A 95 3.11 -29.33 10.21
N THR A 96 2.60 -28.91 11.38
CA THR A 96 1.18 -29.03 11.76
C THR A 96 0.27 -28.17 10.88
N GLU A 97 0.67 -26.94 10.55
CA GLU A 97 -0.12 -26.05 9.70
C GLU A 97 -0.22 -26.61 8.27
N VAL A 98 0.88 -27.18 7.74
CA VAL A 98 0.85 -27.90 6.45
C VAL A 98 0.04 -29.21 6.54
N TYR A 99 0.06 -29.92 7.68
CA TYR A 99 -0.80 -31.09 7.91
C TYR A 99 -2.30 -30.75 7.94
N ILE A 100 -2.71 -29.56 8.38
CA ILE A 100 -4.14 -29.23 8.50
C ILE A 100 -4.67 -28.41 7.32
N TYR A 101 -3.87 -27.48 6.79
CA TYR A 101 -4.31 -26.47 5.83
C TYR A 101 -3.61 -26.56 4.45
N GLY A 102 -2.54 -27.35 4.33
CA GLY A 102 -1.78 -27.53 3.08
C GLY A 102 -0.62 -26.54 2.91
N ILE A 103 0.00 -26.54 1.72
CA ILE A 103 1.32 -25.92 1.51
C ILE A 103 1.31 -24.38 1.38
N ASN A 104 0.14 -23.74 1.32
CA ASN A 104 -0.02 -22.31 0.97
C ASN A 104 0.81 -21.34 1.83
N ILE A 105 1.16 -21.70 3.06
CA ILE A 105 2.02 -20.88 3.92
C ILE A 105 3.42 -20.61 3.31
N VAL A 106 3.86 -21.41 2.33
CA VAL A 106 5.10 -21.19 1.55
C VAL A 106 5.11 -19.86 0.79
N TYR A 107 3.95 -19.28 0.44
CA TYR A 107 3.87 -17.95 -0.19
C TYR A 107 4.32 -16.80 0.73
N ILE A 108 4.68 -17.07 1.99
CA ILE A 108 5.37 -16.11 2.85
C ILE A 108 6.86 -15.93 2.50
N PHE A 109 7.52 -16.88 1.80
CA PHE A 109 8.97 -16.83 1.55
C PHE A 109 9.43 -15.62 0.71
N PRO A 110 8.69 -15.14 -0.33
CA PRO A 110 9.02 -13.89 -1.03
C PRO A 110 9.14 -12.65 -0.13
N THR A 111 8.47 -12.60 1.03
CA THR A 111 8.59 -11.47 1.98
C THR A 111 10.00 -11.27 2.50
N MET A 112 10.78 -12.35 2.58
CA MET A 112 12.16 -12.29 3.07
C MET A 112 13.07 -11.47 2.14
N ILE A 113 12.73 -11.31 0.87
CA ILE A 113 13.46 -10.46 -0.09
C ILE A 113 13.20 -8.98 0.23
N PHE A 114 11.94 -8.59 0.46
CA PHE A 114 11.59 -7.23 0.85
C PHE A 114 12.19 -6.85 2.22
N LEU A 115 12.17 -7.79 3.17
CA LEU A 115 12.89 -7.69 4.45
C LEU A 115 14.39 -7.46 4.24
N ALA A 116 15.05 -8.27 3.40
CA ALA A 116 16.49 -8.17 3.13
C ALA A 116 16.87 -6.75 2.71
N LEU A 117 16.15 -6.21 1.72
CA LEU A 117 16.40 -4.88 1.16
C LEU A 117 16.19 -3.79 2.22
N PHE A 118 15.10 -3.86 2.99
CA PHE A 118 14.80 -2.90 4.05
C PHE A 118 15.89 -2.88 5.14
N VAL A 119 16.26 -4.04 5.69
CA VAL A 119 17.23 -4.12 6.80
C VAL A 119 18.65 -3.79 6.33
N HIS A 120 19.03 -4.20 5.12
CA HIS A 120 20.34 -3.94 4.51
C HIS A 120 20.61 -2.46 4.22
N HIS A 121 19.59 -1.74 3.73
CA HIS A 121 19.71 -0.36 3.27
C HIS A 121 19.24 0.71 4.26
N VAL A 122 18.29 0.39 5.15
CA VAL A 122 17.77 1.35 6.15
C VAL A 122 18.32 1.05 7.53
N VAL A 123 17.95 -0.10 8.10
CA VAL A 123 18.13 -0.39 9.53
C VAL A 123 19.61 -0.46 9.90
N ILE A 124 20.37 -1.38 9.29
CA ILE A 124 21.77 -1.61 9.67
C ILE A 124 22.60 -0.32 9.60
N PRO A 125 22.55 0.48 8.52
CA PRO A 125 23.30 1.74 8.47
C PRO A 125 22.91 2.78 9.54
N VAL A 126 21.65 2.85 9.97
CA VAL A 126 21.23 3.81 11.02
C VAL A 126 21.81 3.38 12.37
N PHE A 127 21.43 2.20 12.87
CA PHE A 127 21.85 1.74 14.20
C PHE A 127 23.37 1.59 14.30
N TYR A 128 24.02 1.09 13.25
CA TYR A 128 25.47 0.89 13.27
C TYR A 128 26.26 2.21 13.31
N ASN A 129 25.72 3.31 12.77
CA ASN A 129 26.33 4.63 12.91
C ASN A 129 26.11 5.25 14.31
N LEU A 130 25.03 4.88 15.00
CA LEU A 130 24.67 5.42 16.31
C LEU A 130 25.37 4.71 17.47
N GLN A 131 25.72 3.43 17.29
CA GLN A 131 26.51 2.68 18.29
C GLN A 131 25.84 2.64 19.69
N ILE A 132 24.51 2.58 19.71
CA ILE A 132 23.65 2.45 20.92
C ILE A 132 23.54 0.99 21.41
N VAL A 133 23.01 0.78 22.61
CA VAL A 133 22.87 -0.58 23.21
C VAL A 133 21.41 -1.02 23.30
N SER A 134 20.50 -0.12 23.71
CA SER A 134 19.07 -0.33 23.53
C SER A 134 18.63 0.26 22.20
N THR A 135 17.84 -0.50 21.44
CA THR A 135 17.18 -0.04 20.23
C THR A 135 16.16 1.06 20.54
N TYR A 136 15.63 1.13 21.77
CA TYR A 136 14.69 2.17 22.18
C TYR A 136 15.38 3.48 22.58
N GLU A 137 16.71 3.48 22.82
CA GLU A 137 17.53 4.68 22.96
C GLU A 137 17.41 5.58 21.71
N TYR A 138 17.32 4.97 20.52
CA TYR A 138 16.99 5.66 19.27
C TYR A 138 15.70 6.47 19.36
N LEU A 139 14.65 5.95 20.01
CA LEU A 139 13.37 6.65 20.18
C LEU A 139 13.46 7.82 21.17
N GLU A 140 14.44 7.83 22.07
CA GLU A 140 14.74 9.03 22.87
C GLU A 140 15.52 10.05 22.07
N MET A 141 16.61 9.64 21.41
CA MET A 141 17.41 10.51 20.52
C MET A 141 16.55 11.16 19.43
N ARG A 142 15.55 10.43 18.92
CA ARG A 142 14.61 10.90 17.90
C ARG A 142 13.40 11.64 18.46
N PHE A 143 12.90 11.28 19.66
CA PHE A 143 11.66 11.83 20.20
C PHE A 143 11.76 12.28 21.68
N SER A 144 11.75 11.33 22.63
CA SER A 144 11.83 11.61 24.07
C SER A 144 11.95 10.32 24.90
N THR A 145 12.40 10.45 26.14
CA THR A 145 12.42 9.39 27.16
C THR A 145 11.07 8.69 27.33
N LYS A 146 9.94 9.41 27.20
CA LYS A 146 8.60 8.80 27.32
C LYS A 146 8.27 7.85 26.17
N VAL A 147 8.73 8.15 24.95
CA VAL A 147 8.54 7.27 23.77
C VAL A 147 9.49 6.07 23.86
N ARG A 148 10.73 6.28 24.34
CA ARG A 148 11.67 5.20 24.70
C ARG A 148 11.05 4.24 25.71
N LEU A 149 10.61 4.74 26.87
CA LEU A 149 9.97 3.93 27.91
C LEU A 149 8.73 3.17 27.41
N PHE A 150 7.90 3.81 26.58
CA PHE A 150 6.72 3.15 26.00
C PHE A 150 7.11 2.01 25.04
N GLY A 151 8.01 2.25 24.07
CA GLY A 151 8.50 1.21 23.17
C GLY A 151 9.20 0.06 23.91
N SER A 152 9.95 0.39 24.95
CA SER A 152 10.63 -0.56 25.84
C SER A 152 9.63 -1.43 26.61
N LEU A 153 8.59 -0.83 27.20
CA LEU A 153 7.53 -1.55 27.92
C LEU A 153 6.74 -2.47 26.98
N LEU A 154 6.41 -2.00 25.78
CA LEU A 154 5.65 -2.75 24.79
C LEU A 154 6.46 -3.98 24.29
N PHE A 155 7.79 -3.84 24.15
CA PHE A 155 8.70 -4.96 23.94
C PHE A 155 8.75 -5.93 25.13
N LEU A 156 8.88 -5.44 26.37
CA LEU A 156 8.92 -6.29 27.56
C LEU A 156 7.63 -7.11 27.73
N LEU A 157 6.47 -6.54 27.37
CA LEU A 157 5.18 -7.24 27.39
C LEU A 157 5.03 -8.30 26.29
N SER A 158 5.64 -8.12 25.12
CA SER A 158 5.49 -9.07 24.00
C SER A 158 6.40 -10.32 24.09
N ASN A 159 7.43 -10.30 24.95
CA ASN A 159 8.46 -11.35 25.03
C ASN A 159 8.21 -12.43 26.11
N VAL A 160 7.02 -12.48 26.74
CA VAL A 160 6.79 -13.28 27.96
C VAL A 160 6.19 -14.68 27.69
N ILE A 161 5.96 -15.07 26.44
CA ILE A 161 5.25 -16.32 26.09
C ILE A 161 6.24 -17.47 25.84
N ILE A 162 6.24 -18.46 26.73
CA ILE A 162 6.99 -19.72 26.59
C ILE A 162 6.07 -20.87 26.99
N TYR A 163 5.82 -21.81 26.07
CA TYR A 163 4.93 -22.94 26.36
C TYR A 163 5.18 -24.17 25.48
N VAL A 164 5.42 -23.97 24.17
CA VAL A 164 5.32 -25.03 23.15
C VAL A 164 6.19 -26.28 23.37
N PRO A 165 7.50 -26.19 23.67
CA PRO A 165 8.37 -27.38 23.77
C PRO A 165 7.96 -28.36 24.86
N ALA A 166 7.41 -27.83 25.96
CA ALA A 166 7.07 -28.61 27.14
C ALA A 166 5.88 -29.56 26.88
N LEU A 167 5.01 -29.23 25.91
CA LEU A 167 3.94 -30.11 25.45
C LEU A 167 4.51 -31.33 24.71
N SER A 168 5.46 -31.12 23.80
CA SER A 168 6.14 -32.21 23.07
C SER A 168 6.96 -33.11 24.00
N PHE A 169 7.63 -32.53 25.01
CA PHE A 169 8.34 -33.31 26.03
C PHE A 169 7.40 -34.19 26.87
N ASN A 170 6.23 -33.67 27.25
CA ASN A 170 5.24 -34.43 27.99
C ASN A 170 4.69 -35.61 27.17
N GLN A 171 4.52 -35.43 25.86
CA GLN A 171 4.05 -36.49 24.97
C GLN A 171 5.08 -37.63 24.84
N THR A 172 6.37 -37.34 24.74
CA THR A 172 7.41 -38.37 24.59
C THR A 172 7.82 -39.03 25.91
N THR A 173 7.82 -38.28 27.02
CA THR A 173 8.34 -38.75 28.33
C THR A 173 7.29 -39.01 29.41
N GLY A 174 6.11 -38.42 29.29
CA GLY A 174 5.10 -38.36 30.37
C GLY A 174 5.41 -37.36 31.49
N ILE A 175 6.57 -36.68 31.52
CA ILE A 175 6.93 -35.73 32.58
C ILE A 175 6.03 -34.47 32.50
N ASN A 176 5.58 -33.97 33.65
CA ASN A 176 4.69 -32.82 33.74
C ASN A 176 5.30 -31.57 33.06
N VAL A 177 4.51 -30.96 32.17
CA VAL A 177 4.79 -29.74 31.40
C VAL A 177 5.35 -28.60 32.28
N GLN A 178 4.88 -28.46 33.52
CA GLN A 178 5.36 -27.44 34.45
C GLN A 178 6.77 -27.76 34.97
N THR A 179 7.02 -29.00 35.37
CA THR A 179 8.32 -29.46 35.90
C THR A 179 9.43 -29.31 34.86
N ILE A 180 9.19 -29.72 33.61
CA ILE A 180 10.17 -29.57 32.53
C ILE A 180 10.39 -28.09 32.17
N SER A 181 9.33 -27.26 32.17
CA SER A 181 9.45 -25.82 31.92
C SER A 181 10.31 -25.12 32.98
N ILE A 182 10.12 -25.45 34.26
CA ILE A 182 10.94 -24.93 35.37
C ILE A 182 12.41 -25.30 35.15
N PHE A 183 12.72 -26.58 34.94
CA PHE A 183 14.10 -27.06 34.78
C PHE A 183 14.82 -26.39 33.60
N VAL A 184 14.17 -26.35 32.44
CA VAL A 184 14.73 -25.76 31.21
C VAL A 184 14.88 -24.24 31.33
N CYS A 185 13.93 -23.55 31.95
CA CYS A 185 14.04 -22.11 32.20
C CYS A 185 15.20 -21.81 33.18
N LEU A 186 15.37 -22.61 34.24
CA LEU A 186 16.48 -22.46 35.18
C LEU A 186 17.85 -22.61 34.50
N VAL A 187 18.02 -23.60 33.62
CA VAL A 187 19.25 -23.77 32.81
C VAL A 187 19.46 -22.57 31.89
N CYS A 188 18.41 -22.10 31.22
CA CYS A 188 18.46 -20.95 30.31
C CYS A 188 18.90 -19.66 31.04
N VAL A 189 18.25 -19.37 32.16
CA VAL A 189 18.58 -18.28 33.07
C VAL A 189 20.04 -18.42 33.52
N PHE A 190 20.47 -19.60 33.97
CA PHE A 190 21.84 -19.84 34.45
C PHE A 190 22.92 -19.51 33.42
N TYR A 191 22.86 -20.05 32.19
CA TYR A 191 23.91 -19.77 31.20
C TYR A 191 23.88 -18.33 30.69
N THR A 192 22.69 -17.72 30.60
CA THR A 192 22.50 -16.32 30.21
C THR A 192 23.08 -15.35 31.25
N LEU A 193 22.83 -15.60 32.55
CA LEU A 193 23.35 -14.81 33.68
C LEU A 193 24.88 -14.76 33.76
N LEU A 194 25.54 -15.86 33.39
CA LEU A 194 26.98 -16.01 33.53
C LEU A 194 27.75 -15.37 32.39
N GLY A 195 27.39 -15.67 31.14
CA GLY A 195 28.22 -15.34 29.97
C GLY A 195 27.68 -14.27 29.02
N GLY A 196 26.49 -13.69 29.30
CA GLY A 196 25.90 -12.61 28.50
C GLY A 196 25.76 -12.96 27.01
N ILE A 197 25.79 -11.96 26.13
CA ILE A 197 25.60 -12.16 24.69
C ILE A 197 26.63 -13.11 24.06
N LYS A 198 27.86 -13.19 24.59
CA LYS A 198 28.87 -14.13 24.08
C LYS A 198 28.43 -15.57 24.30
N ALA A 199 27.92 -15.89 25.50
CA ALA A 199 27.37 -17.22 25.74
C ALA A 199 26.13 -17.47 24.87
N VAL A 200 25.15 -16.54 24.84
CA VAL A 200 23.93 -16.69 24.03
C VAL A 200 24.26 -17.00 22.56
N VAL A 201 25.16 -16.24 21.94
CA VAL A 201 25.56 -16.46 20.54
C VAL A 201 26.22 -17.82 20.32
N TRP A 202 27.05 -18.30 21.25
CA TRP A 202 27.70 -19.60 21.12
C TRP A 202 26.82 -20.79 21.52
N THR A 203 25.86 -20.60 22.43
CA THR A 203 24.81 -21.62 22.68
C THR A 203 23.89 -21.74 21.47
N ASP A 204 23.52 -20.62 20.84
CA ASP A 204 22.72 -20.62 19.62
C ASP A 204 23.40 -21.38 18.47
N VAL A 205 24.74 -21.27 18.33
CA VAL A 205 25.54 -22.00 17.32
C VAL A 205 25.51 -23.52 17.54
N ILE A 206 25.39 -23.98 18.78
CA ILE A 206 25.23 -25.42 19.09
C ILE A 206 23.77 -25.83 18.86
N GLN A 207 22.84 -25.02 19.35
CA GLN A 207 21.39 -25.24 19.27
C GLN A 207 20.90 -25.37 17.83
N ILE A 208 21.39 -24.52 16.92
CA ILE A 208 21.03 -24.60 15.49
C ILE A 208 21.54 -25.87 14.80
N LEU A 209 22.72 -26.39 15.17
CA LEU A 209 23.22 -27.66 14.64
C LEU A 209 22.30 -28.82 15.06
N LEU A 210 21.79 -28.77 16.30
CA LEU A 210 20.80 -29.73 16.78
C LEU A 210 19.46 -29.61 16.05
N MET A 211 18.98 -28.38 15.80
CA MET A 211 17.72 -28.13 15.07
C MET A 211 17.77 -28.65 13.62
N TYR A 212 18.82 -28.32 12.87
CA TYR A 212 19.01 -28.83 11.50
C TYR A 212 19.29 -30.32 11.48
N GLY A 213 20.10 -30.82 12.42
CA GLY A 213 20.38 -32.25 12.56
C GLY A 213 19.11 -33.06 12.81
N SER A 214 18.28 -32.63 13.77
CA SER A 214 16.99 -33.29 14.06
C SER A 214 16.05 -33.23 12.87
N MET A 215 15.87 -32.06 12.23
CA MET A 215 14.91 -31.93 11.12
C MET A 215 15.38 -32.71 9.87
N THR A 216 16.68 -32.71 9.56
CA THR A 216 17.24 -33.53 8.48
C THR A 216 17.00 -35.01 8.73
N PHE A 217 17.27 -35.49 9.95
CA PHE A 217 17.10 -36.90 10.28
C PHE A 217 15.63 -37.34 10.23
N ILE A 218 14.71 -36.52 10.73
CA ILE A 218 13.26 -36.79 10.65
C ILE A 218 12.80 -36.87 9.19
N ILE A 219 13.23 -35.93 8.35
CA ILE A 219 12.91 -35.93 6.92
C ILE A 219 13.44 -37.19 6.22
N VAL A 220 14.71 -37.56 6.46
CA VAL A 220 15.30 -38.76 5.84
C VAL A 220 14.55 -40.03 6.26
N ASN A 221 14.31 -40.22 7.56
CA ASN A 221 13.63 -41.42 8.07
C ASN A 221 12.15 -41.46 7.66
N GLY A 222 11.47 -40.31 7.62
CA GLY A 222 10.09 -40.20 7.13
C GLY A 222 9.96 -40.56 5.64
N VAL A 223 10.94 -40.16 4.81
CA VAL A 223 10.96 -40.56 3.39
C VAL A 223 11.26 -42.07 3.23
N THR A 224 12.17 -42.64 4.02
CA THR A 224 12.48 -44.08 3.92
C THR A 224 11.36 -44.98 4.45
N ASP A 225 10.65 -44.55 5.50
CA ASP A 225 9.52 -45.28 6.10
C ASP A 225 8.28 -45.27 5.19
N ILE A 226 8.03 -44.18 4.45
CA ILE A 226 6.99 -44.12 3.41
C ILE A 226 7.44 -44.84 2.12
N GLY A 227 8.74 -45.14 1.99
CA GLY A 227 9.34 -45.93 0.91
C GLY A 227 9.86 -45.11 -0.27
N SER A 228 9.15 -44.06 -0.70
CA SER A 228 9.64 -43.17 -1.77
C SER A 228 9.11 -41.74 -1.69
N LEU A 229 9.86 -40.84 -2.33
CA LEU A 229 9.46 -39.44 -2.50
C LEU A 229 8.20 -39.28 -3.36
N SER A 230 8.00 -40.15 -4.37
CA SER A 230 6.85 -40.07 -5.27
C SER A 230 5.53 -40.32 -4.55
N ILE A 231 5.48 -41.29 -3.62
CA ILE A 231 4.30 -41.60 -2.81
C ILE A 231 3.89 -40.40 -1.95
N ILE A 232 4.87 -39.65 -1.42
CA ILE A 232 4.61 -38.44 -0.63
C ILE A 232 3.95 -37.35 -1.49
N PHE A 233 4.46 -37.11 -2.70
CA PHE A 233 3.87 -36.14 -3.62
C PHE A 233 2.48 -36.58 -4.09
N GLU A 234 2.29 -37.86 -4.42
CA GLU A 234 1.02 -38.41 -4.90
C GLU A 234 -0.10 -38.28 -3.85
N ARG A 235 0.11 -38.75 -2.61
CA ARG A 235 -0.86 -38.65 -1.51
C ARG A 235 -1.23 -37.19 -1.19
N ASN A 236 -0.25 -36.27 -1.22
CA ASN A 236 -0.50 -34.84 -0.99
C ASN A 236 -1.19 -34.14 -2.19
N ALA A 237 -1.02 -34.64 -3.41
CA ALA A 237 -1.72 -34.14 -4.59
C ALA A 237 -3.20 -34.58 -4.60
N GLN A 238 -3.47 -35.86 -4.35
CA GLN A 238 -4.84 -36.43 -4.31
C GLN A 238 -5.75 -35.73 -3.29
N SER A 239 -5.18 -35.25 -2.19
CA SER A 239 -5.86 -34.54 -1.10
C SER A 239 -5.88 -33.00 -1.22
N SER A 240 -5.48 -32.46 -2.38
CA SER A 240 -5.49 -31.01 -2.66
C SER A 240 -4.66 -30.16 -1.68
N ARG A 241 -3.50 -30.68 -1.24
CA ARG A 241 -2.55 -29.98 -0.36
C ARG A 241 -1.51 -29.15 -1.11
N PHE A 242 -1.24 -29.50 -2.37
CA PHE A 242 -0.56 -28.66 -3.36
C PHE A 242 -1.56 -27.75 -4.08
N ALA A 243 -2.32 -26.96 -3.32
CA ALA A 243 -3.26 -26.01 -3.92
C ALA A 243 -2.49 -24.87 -4.65
N PRO A 244 -3.02 -24.35 -5.77
CA PRO A 244 -2.46 -23.15 -6.40
C PRO A 244 -2.57 -21.93 -5.47
N PRO A 245 -1.76 -20.88 -5.68
CA PRO A 245 -1.77 -19.70 -4.83
C PRO A 245 -3.15 -19.03 -4.88
N ASN A 246 -3.84 -19.01 -3.74
CA ASN A 246 -5.03 -18.18 -3.59
C ASN A 246 -4.59 -16.72 -3.50
N VAL A 247 -4.80 -15.95 -4.56
CA VAL A 247 -4.43 -14.53 -4.66
C VAL A 247 -5.58 -13.58 -4.30
N ASN A 248 -6.69 -14.11 -3.76
CA ASN A 248 -7.82 -13.29 -3.33
C ASN A 248 -7.40 -12.29 -2.25
N PHE A 249 -7.87 -11.04 -2.39
CA PHE A 249 -7.77 -10.02 -1.35
C PHE A 249 -8.91 -10.18 -0.33
N ASP A 250 -9.09 -11.37 0.21
CA ASP A 250 -9.94 -11.54 1.37
C ASP A 250 -9.09 -11.33 2.63
N LEU A 251 -9.47 -10.36 3.45
CA LEU A 251 -8.81 -10.08 4.73
C LEU A 251 -9.11 -11.17 5.77
N THR A 252 -10.21 -11.91 5.60
CA THR A 252 -10.68 -12.98 6.49
C THR A 252 -10.15 -14.37 6.11
N GLU A 253 -9.69 -14.56 4.87
CA GLU A 253 -9.00 -15.79 4.48
C GLU A 253 -7.73 -16.01 5.31
N ARG A 254 -7.63 -17.19 5.93
CA ARG A 254 -6.52 -17.58 6.82
C ARG A 254 -5.15 -17.38 6.18
N HIS A 255 -4.98 -17.89 4.95
CA HIS A 255 -3.72 -17.92 4.18
C HIS A 255 -3.96 -17.67 2.68
N SER A 256 -4.16 -16.41 2.29
CA SER A 256 -4.02 -15.99 0.89
C SER A 256 -2.56 -15.60 0.63
N ALA A 257 -2.09 -15.76 -0.61
CA ALA A 257 -0.71 -15.43 -0.99
C ALA A 257 -0.41 -13.94 -0.72
N LEU A 258 -1.39 -13.06 -0.91
CA LEU A 258 -1.20 -11.63 -0.65
C LEU A 258 -1.31 -11.28 0.85
N SER A 259 -2.16 -11.96 1.63
CA SER A 259 -2.20 -11.76 3.09
C SER A 259 -0.90 -12.17 3.75
N LEU A 260 -0.30 -13.27 3.28
CA LEU A 260 1.04 -13.72 3.66
C LEU A 260 2.13 -12.73 3.20
N MET A 261 2.03 -12.19 1.98
CA MET A 261 3.05 -11.26 1.48
C MET A 261 3.03 -9.88 2.19
N ILE A 262 1.86 -9.25 2.34
CA ILE A 262 1.74 -7.93 2.96
C ILE A 262 1.88 -8.05 4.48
N GLY A 263 1.13 -8.95 5.10
CA GLY A 263 1.16 -9.18 6.55
C GLY A 263 2.50 -9.75 7.04
N GLY A 264 3.08 -10.71 6.31
CA GLY A 264 4.39 -11.28 6.62
C GLY A 264 5.52 -10.26 6.54
N THR A 265 5.50 -9.35 5.54
CA THR A 265 6.54 -8.31 5.41
C THR A 265 6.57 -7.37 6.62
N THR A 266 5.42 -6.87 7.09
CA THR A 266 5.38 -5.99 8.28
C THR A 266 5.74 -6.75 9.56
N PHE A 267 5.24 -7.98 9.72
CA PHE A 267 5.59 -8.84 10.84
C PHE A 267 7.10 -9.09 10.94
N PHE A 268 7.74 -9.48 9.84
CA PHE A 268 9.16 -9.81 9.81
C PHE A 268 10.08 -8.59 9.86
N ILE A 269 9.67 -7.40 9.37
CA ILE A 269 10.46 -6.18 9.55
C ILE A 269 10.60 -5.82 11.04
N ASN A 270 9.57 -6.05 11.86
CA ASN A 270 9.72 -5.95 13.31
C ASN A 270 10.66 -7.05 13.83
N LEU A 271 10.35 -8.32 13.57
CA LEU A 271 11.07 -9.46 14.15
C LEU A 271 12.58 -9.51 13.80
N PHE A 272 12.95 -9.20 12.55
CA PHE A 272 14.32 -9.33 12.02
C PHE A 272 15.05 -8.01 11.77
N GLY A 273 14.30 -6.91 11.63
CA GLY A 273 14.85 -5.58 11.42
C GLY A 273 14.93 -4.77 12.70
N ILE A 274 13.80 -4.55 13.36
CA ILE A 274 13.62 -3.49 14.37
C ILE A 274 13.67 -4.03 15.81
N GLY A 275 13.50 -5.33 16.02
CA GLY A 275 13.56 -5.97 17.33
C GLY A 275 14.93 -5.88 18.00
N GLN A 276 14.94 -5.55 19.29
CA GLN A 276 16.16 -5.49 20.13
C GLN A 276 17.08 -6.72 19.96
N PRO A 277 16.59 -7.98 20.00
CA PRO A 277 17.37 -9.20 19.71
C PRO A 277 18.29 -9.19 18.49
N MET A 278 17.88 -8.50 17.43
CA MET A 278 18.54 -8.58 16.12
C MET A 278 19.50 -7.41 15.93
N ILE A 279 19.07 -6.20 16.30
CA ILE A 279 19.94 -5.02 16.29
C ILE A 279 21.12 -5.19 17.26
N GLN A 280 20.88 -5.71 18.47
CA GLN A 280 21.94 -5.99 19.44
C GLN A 280 23.01 -6.95 18.87
N ARG A 281 22.61 -7.89 18.01
CA ARG A 281 23.53 -8.79 17.27
C ARG A 281 24.23 -8.10 16.11
N TYR A 282 23.53 -7.33 15.28
CA TYR A 282 24.16 -6.56 14.19
C TYR A 282 25.24 -5.59 14.72
N LEU A 283 25.05 -5.03 15.91
CA LEU A 283 25.98 -4.12 16.60
C LEU A 283 27.12 -4.83 17.36
N SER A 284 27.05 -6.15 17.54
CA SER A 284 28.14 -6.94 18.13
C SER A 284 29.29 -7.22 17.15
N LEU A 285 29.06 -7.00 15.86
CA LEU A 285 30.02 -7.22 14.77
C LEU A 285 30.93 -5.98 14.57
N PRO A 286 32.13 -6.14 14.00
CA PRO A 286 33.12 -5.06 13.86
C PRO A 286 32.93 -4.16 12.63
N SER A 287 31.99 -4.45 11.70
CA SER A 287 31.68 -3.53 10.60
C SER A 287 30.27 -3.66 10.03
N ILE A 288 29.80 -2.60 9.35
CA ILE A 288 28.55 -2.61 8.54
C ILE A 288 28.57 -3.73 7.49
N LYS A 289 29.73 -4.00 6.87
CA LYS A 289 29.88 -5.09 5.88
C LYS A 289 29.69 -6.46 6.54
N ALA A 290 30.23 -6.65 7.74
CA ALA A 290 30.02 -7.85 8.56
C ALA A 290 28.53 -8.02 8.92
N ALA A 291 27.86 -6.97 9.39
CA ALA A 291 26.42 -7.00 9.71
C ALA A 291 25.53 -7.33 8.49
N ARG A 292 25.83 -6.76 7.33
CA ARG A 292 25.12 -7.06 6.07
C ARG A 292 25.32 -8.51 5.61
N LYS A 293 26.53 -9.07 5.76
CA LYS A 293 26.80 -10.48 5.48
C LYS A 293 26.06 -11.41 6.46
N ALA A 294 25.96 -11.02 7.74
CA ALA A 294 25.19 -11.77 8.73
C ALA A 294 23.68 -11.76 8.44
N LEU A 295 23.11 -10.64 7.98
CA LEU A 295 21.72 -10.55 7.51
C LEU A 295 21.43 -11.49 6.34
N LEU A 296 22.29 -11.55 5.33
CA LEU A 296 22.08 -12.42 4.18
C LEU A 296 22.11 -13.91 4.57
N LEU A 297 23.09 -14.30 5.40
CA LEU A 297 23.18 -15.65 5.95
C LEU A 297 21.97 -15.99 6.84
N ASN A 298 21.44 -15.01 7.58
CA ASN A 298 20.22 -15.18 8.37
C ASN A 298 19.02 -15.56 7.50
N ILE A 299 18.78 -14.79 6.44
CA ILE A 299 17.62 -14.99 5.56
C ILE A 299 17.69 -16.33 4.82
N ILE A 300 18.87 -16.73 4.35
CA ILE A 300 19.07 -18.06 3.74
C ILE A 300 18.77 -19.18 4.74
N GLY A 301 19.26 -19.07 5.98
CA GLY A 301 19.00 -20.05 7.03
C GLY A 301 17.51 -20.16 7.38
N VAL A 302 16.83 -19.04 7.65
CA VAL A 302 15.42 -19.09 8.05
C VAL A 302 14.53 -19.65 6.93
N VAL A 303 14.76 -19.29 5.66
CA VAL A 303 14.03 -19.86 4.52
C VAL A 303 14.31 -21.36 4.36
N LEU A 304 15.55 -21.80 4.52
CA LEU A 304 15.92 -23.23 4.45
C LEU A 304 15.20 -24.06 5.53
N MET A 305 15.29 -23.65 6.81
CA MET A 305 14.59 -24.37 7.88
C MET A 305 13.07 -24.37 7.69
N ALA A 306 12.49 -23.22 7.33
CA ALA A 306 11.04 -23.15 7.10
C ALA A 306 10.59 -24.08 5.96
N SER A 307 11.41 -24.22 4.92
CA SER A 307 11.16 -25.16 3.82
C SER A 307 11.23 -26.61 4.28
N MET A 308 12.20 -26.95 5.15
CA MET A 308 12.30 -28.28 5.77
C MET A 308 11.09 -28.58 6.67
N CYS A 309 10.63 -27.62 7.48
CA CYS A 309 9.40 -27.77 8.28
C CYS A 309 8.16 -28.00 7.40
N CYS A 310 8.00 -27.23 6.32
CA CYS A 310 6.88 -27.43 5.38
C CYS A 310 6.91 -28.81 4.74
N PHE A 311 8.09 -29.27 4.32
CA PHE A 311 8.27 -30.62 3.75
C PHE A 311 7.97 -31.72 4.78
N CYS A 312 8.38 -31.54 6.05
CA CYS A 312 8.04 -32.44 7.13
C CYS A 312 6.51 -32.54 7.36
N GLY A 313 5.74 -31.46 7.15
CA GLY A 313 4.28 -31.50 7.21
C GLY A 313 3.64 -32.37 6.12
N LEU A 314 4.22 -32.36 4.91
CA LEU A 314 3.81 -33.25 3.81
C LEU A 314 4.13 -34.72 4.11
N ILE A 315 5.24 -35.00 4.80
CA ILE A 315 5.60 -36.34 5.29
C ILE A 315 4.60 -36.83 6.35
N ILE A 316 4.30 -36.03 7.38
CA ILE A 316 3.31 -36.38 8.41
C ILE A 316 1.99 -36.76 7.73
N TYR A 317 1.53 -35.98 6.75
CA TYR A 317 0.30 -36.32 6.05
C TYR A 317 0.42 -37.59 5.19
N ALA A 318 1.51 -37.75 4.44
CA ALA A 318 1.70 -38.95 3.64
C ALA A 318 1.81 -40.24 4.49
N LYS A 319 2.26 -40.16 5.75
CA LYS A 319 2.24 -41.25 6.73
C LYS A 319 0.82 -41.55 7.24
N TYR A 320 0.09 -40.52 7.66
CA TYR A 320 -1.25 -40.64 8.29
C TYR A 320 -2.43 -40.45 7.33
N HIS A 321 -2.22 -40.60 6.02
CA HIS A 321 -3.22 -40.36 4.97
C HIS A 321 -4.53 -41.13 5.22
N ASP A 322 -4.40 -42.42 5.56
CA ASP A 322 -5.50 -43.38 5.70
C ASP A 322 -6.01 -43.50 7.15
N CYS A 323 -5.33 -42.88 8.12
CA CYS A 323 -5.70 -42.94 9.54
C CYS A 323 -5.25 -41.67 10.30
N ASP A 324 -6.14 -40.69 10.44
CA ASP A 324 -5.84 -39.42 11.10
C ASP A 324 -5.76 -39.54 12.64
N PRO A 325 -4.58 -39.31 13.25
CA PRO A 325 -4.39 -39.44 14.69
C PRO A 325 -5.09 -38.34 15.51
N LEU A 326 -5.54 -37.23 14.90
CA LEU A 326 -6.32 -36.19 15.59
C LEU A 326 -7.79 -36.62 15.77
N THR A 327 -8.41 -37.15 14.71
CA THR A 327 -9.80 -37.61 14.72
C THR A 327 -9.98 -38.86 15.58
N THR A 328 -9.04 -39.81 15.53
CA THR A 328 -9.06 -41.00 16.41
C THR A 328 -8.69 -40.73 17.87
N LYS A 329 -8.33 -39.49 18.22
CA LYS A 329 -7.85 -39.07 19.56
C LYS A 329 -6.56 -39.77 20.01
N LEU A 330 -5.76 -40.31 19.09
CA LEU A 330 -4.42 -40.80 19.39
C LEU A 330 -3.51 -39.66 19.89
N VAL A 331 -3.65 -38.46 19.30
CA VAL A 331 -3.11 -37.20 19.83
C VAL A 331 -4.21 -36.26 20.33
N SER A 332 -3.91 -35.52 21.39
CA SER A 332 -4.85 -34.63 22.09
C SER A 332 -4.83 -33.19 21.60
N ALA A 333 -3.73 -32.75 20.97
CA ALA A 333 -3.55 -31.39 20.47
C ALA A 333 -2.87 -31.39 19.10
N LYS A 334 -3.11 -30.34 18.30
CA LYS A 334 -2.59 -30.22 16.92
C LYS A 334 -1.05 -30.28 16.86
N ASP A 335 -0.37 -29.64 17.81
CA ASP A 335 1.09 -29.56 17.87
C ASP A 335 1.80 -30.89 18.29
N GLN A 336 1.02 -31.97 18.51
CA GLN A 336 1.50 -33.30 18.91
C GLN A 336 1.78 -34.25 17.74
N LEU A 337 1.50 -33.82 16.50
CA LEU A 337 1.68 -34.62 15.28
C LEU A 337 3.15 -34.93 14.96
N LEU A 338 4.04 -33.94 15.03
CA LEU A 338 5.46 -34.16 14.75
C LEU A 338 6.13 -35.08 15.81
N PRO A 339 5.91 -34.89 17.13
CA PRO A 339 6.39 -35.86 18.12
C PRO A 339 5.84 -37.27 17.92
N LEU A 340 4.59 -37.44 17.46
CA LEU A 340 4.03 -38.76 17.14
C LEU A 340 4.84 -39.45 16.04
N LEU A 341 5.06 -38.77 14.90
CA LEU A 341 5.86 -39.28 13.79
C LEU A 341 7.28 -39.70 14.24
N VAL A 342 7.90 -38.93 15.15
CA VAL A 342 9.23 -39.26 15.68
C VAL A 342 9.19 -40.52 16.55
N MET A 343 8.20 -40.65 17.44
CA MET A 343 8.08 -41.82 18.31
C MET A 343 7.70 -43.11 17.54
N GLU A 344 6.93 -43.00 16.45
CA GLU A 344 6.60 -44.14 15.59
C GLU A 344 7.77 -44.56 14.69
N ASN A 345 8.39 -43.61 13.98
CA ASN A 345 9.39 -43.97 12.97
C ASN A 345 10.78 -44.28 13.56
N VAL A 346 11.17 -43.62 14.66
CA VAL A 346 12.53 -43.73 15.23
C VAL A 346 12.56 -43.84 16.75
N GLY A 347 11.42 -44.09 17.40
CA GLY A 347 11.31 -44.23 18.87
C GLY A 347 12.15 -45.36 19.47
N ASP A 348 12.40 -46.42 18.69
CA ASP A 348 13.21 -47.57 19.11
C ASP A 348 14.72 -47.39 18.85
N VAL A 349 15.15 -46.28 18.22
CA VAL A 349 16.57 -46.02 17.92
C VAL A 349 17.19 -45.14 19.02
N PRO A 350 18.09 -45.68 19.88
CA PRO A 350 18.49 -45.00 21.11
C PRO A 350 19.17 -43.65 20.86
N GLY A 351 18.66 -42.59 21.48
CA GLY A 351 19.22 -41.23 21.42
C GLY A 351 18.57 -40.32 20.36
N PHE A 352 17.76 -40.85 19.43
CA PHE A 352 17.12 -40.05 18.38
C PHE A 352 15.87 -39.28 18.85
N PRO A 353 14.94 -39.88 19.63
CA PRO A 353 13.96 -39.11 20.39
C PRO A 353 14.63 -38.02 21.25
N GLY A 354 15.78 -38.33 21.86
CA GLY A 354 16.62 -37.37 22.58
C GLY A 354 17.12 -36.22 21.71
N LEU A 355 17.61 -36.51 20.50
CA LEU A 355 18.08 -35.52 19.53
C LEU A 355 16.95 -34.63 19.01
N PHE A 356 15.77 -35.20 18.70
CA PHE A 356 14.59 -34.43 18.32
C PHE A 356 14.16 -33.47 19.42
N ILE A 357 13.99 -33.98 20.64
CA ILE A 357 13.64 -33.15 21.79
C ILE A 357 14.73 -32.11 22.08
N ALA A 358 16.01 -32.45 21.93
CA ALA A 358 17.10 -31.49 22.02
C ALA A 358 16.99 -30.38 20.95
N GLY A 359 16.60 -30.69 19.71
CA GLY A 359 16.35 -29.72 18.65
C GLY A 359 15.14 -28.81 18.92
N VAL A 360 14.01 -29.36 19.36
CA VAL A 360 12.80 -28.59 19.73
C VAL A 360 13.09 -27.63 20.90
N PHE A 361 13.79 -28.11 21.93
CA PHE A 361 14.18 -27.27 23.05
C PHE A 361 15.27 -26.27 22.69
N SER A 362 16.20 -26.62 21.79
CA SER A 362 17.22 -25.71 21.26
C SER A 362 16.59 -24.47 20.62
N ALA A 363 15.54 -24.64 19.82
CA ALA A 363 14.79 -23.55 19.19
C ALA A 363 14.24 -22.55 20.23
N SER A 364 13.55 -23.05 21.26
CA SER A 364 12.98 -22.19 22.30
C SER A 364 13.99 -21.68 23.34
N LEU A 365 15.06 -22.41 23.63
CA LEU A 365 16.15 -21.94 24.48
C LEU A 365 16.91 -20.79 23.83
N SER A 366 17.14 -20.86 22.51
CA SER A 366 17.73 -19.77 21.73
C SER A 366 16.85 -18.52 21.80
N SER A 367 15.55 -18.63 21.47
CA SER A 367 14.61 -17.51 21.58
C SER A 367 14.53 -16.95 23.01
N LEU A 368 14.53 -17.80 24.03
CA LEU A 368 14.42 -17.39 25.43
C LEU A 368 15.66 -16.65 25.94
N SER A 369 16.84 -17.26 25.82
CA SER A 369 18.09 -16.63 26.29
C SER A 369 18.37 -15.31 25.57
N THR A 370 17.97 -15.24 24.29
CA THR A 370 17.91 -14.01 23.50
C THR A 370 16.99 -12.97 24.11
N ALA A 371 15.71 -13.31 24.34
CA ALA A 371 14.73 -12.40 24.92
C ALA A 371 15.18 -11.90 26.31
N LEU A 372 15.69 -12.78 27.17
CA LEU A 372 16.20 -12.43 28.50
C LEU A 372 17.41 -11.49 28.45
N ASN A 373 18.40 -11.78 27.58
CA ASN A 373 19.58 -10.94 27.41
C ASN A 373 19.22 -9.55 26.84
N SER A 374 18.31 -9.51 25.87
CA SER A 374 17.81 -8.27 25.29
C SER A 374 16.93 -7.47 26.26
N ALA A 375 16.09 -8.13 27.05
CA ALA A 375 15.29 -7.49 28.09
C ALA A 375 16.15 -6.95 29.24
N ALA A 376 17.24 -7.64 29.60
CA ALA A 376 18.22 -7.12 30.56
C ALA A 376 18.95 -5.87 30.05
N ALA A 377 19.26 -5.81 28.76
CA ALA A 377 19.78 -4.60 28.11
C ALA A 377 18.77 -3.44 28.22
N VAL A 378 17.52 -3.71 27.82
CA VAL A 378 16.41 -2.72 27.83
C VAL A 378 16.13 -2.21 29.25
N VAL A 379 16.01 -3.09 30.25
CA VAL A 379 15.77 -2.68 31.64
C VAL A 379 16.94 -1.86 32.20
N LEU A 380 18.19 -2.22 31.92
CA LEU A 380 19.34 -1.43 32.36
C LEU A 380 19.37 -0.04 31.69
N GLU A 381 19.37 -0.02 30.36
CA GLU A 381 19.57 1.20 29.57
C GLU A 381 18.36 2.14 29.64
N ASP A 382 17.13 1.60 29.61
CA ASP A 382 15.92 2.38 29.41
C ASP A 382 15.21 2.72 30.74
N PHE A 383 15.39 1.93 31.81
CA PHE A 383 14.71 2.14 33.09
C PHE A 383 15.65 2.45 34.27
N TRP A 384 16.83 1.84 34.38
CA TRP A 384 17.71 2.06 35.54
C TRP A 384 18.69 3.23 35.35
N LYS A 385 19.46 3.24 34.26
CA LYS A 385 20.44 4.31 33.98
C LYS A 385 19.80 5.71 33.91
N PRO A 386 18.68 5.95 33.21
CA PRO A 386 18.10 7.30 33.08
C PRO A 386 17.55 7.85 34.41
N ASN A 387 17.24 6.97 35.37
CA ASN A 387 16.69 7.32 36.67
C ASN A 387 17.75 7.38 37.79
N SER A 388 19.02 7.03 37.53
CA SER A 388 20.09 7.05 38.52
C SER A 388 20.75 8.44 38.61
N LYS A 389 20.73 9.07 39.79
CA LYS A 389 21.37 10.37 40.04
C LYS A 389 22.90 10.35 40.11
N LYS A 390 23.51 9.16 40.09
CA LYS A 390 24.97 8.92 40.06
C LYS A 390 25.26 7.84 39.02
N GLU A 391 26.45 7.87 38.42
CA GLU A 391 26.90 6.76 37.58
C GLU A 391 26.85 5.45 38.40
N LEU A 392 26.19 4.44 37.84
CA LEU A 392 26.08 3.12 38.46
C LEU A 392 27.47 2.48 38.48
N SER A 393 27.89 1.99 39.65
CA SER A 393 29.10 1.19 39.75
C SER A 393 28.96 -0.07 38.91
N GLU A 394 30.05 -0.57 38.32
CA GLU A 394 30.05 -1.83 37.55
C GLU A 394 29.38 -3.00 38.31
N LYS A 395 29.52 -3.02 39.64
CA LYS A 395 28.84 -4.00 40.52
C LYS A 395 27.32 -3.84 40.52
N GLN A 396 26.81 -2.60 40.54
CA GLN A 396 25.38 -2.29 40.51
C GLN A 396 24.79 -2.61 39.13
N THR A 397 25.48 -2.21 38.06
CA THR A 397 25.11 -2.53 36.67
C THR A 397 25.01 -4.05 36.46
N ALA A 398 26.04 -4.81 36.87
CA ALA A 398 26.02 -6.27 36.79
C ALA A 398 24.92 -6.91 37.65
N PHE A 399 24.65 -6.37 38.83
CA PHE A 399 23.56 -6.84 39.70
C PHE A 399 22.17 -6.60 39.08
N ILE A 400 21.94 -5.43 38.48
CA ILE A 400 20.67 -5.06 37.83
C ILE A 400 20.40 -5.98 36.63
N MET A 401 21.37 -6.14 35.72
CA MET A 401 21.22 -7.00 34.54
C MET A 401 20.90 -8.45 34.95
N ARG A 402 21.65 -8.98 35.93
CA ARG A 402 21.45 -10.36 36.42
C ARG A 402 20.12 -10.54 37.15
N SER A 403 19.73 -9.58 38.00
CA SER A 403 18.43 -9.62 38.67
C SER A 403 17.27 -9.58 37.67
N THR A 404 17.40 -8.81 36.59
CA THR A 404 16.39 -8.74 35.51
C THR A 404 16.21 -10.08 34.80
N VAL A 405 17.30 -10.73 34.37
CA VAL A 405 17.26 -12.06 33.72
C VAL A 405 16.58 -13.08 34.63
N PHE A 406 16.89 -13.07 35.93
CA PHE A 406 16.28 -13.97 36.91
C PHE A 406 14.77 -13.71 37.11
N VAL A 407 14.38 -12.44 37.30
CA VAL A 407 12.97 -12.06 37.53
C VAL A 407 12.10 -12.35 36.29
N LEU A 408 12.58 -12.02 35.08
CA LEU A 408 11.84 -12.31 33.85
C LEU A 408 11.72 -13.81 33.60
N GLY A 409 12.77 -14.60 33.88
CA GLY A 409 12.69 -16.06 33.83
C GLY A 409 11.62 -16.64 34.78
N ALA A 410 11.57 -16.14 36.02
CA ALA A 410 10.52 -16.51 36.98
C ALA A 410 9.10 -16.13 36.52
N ILE A 411 8.93 -14.96 35.91
CA ILE A 411 7.64 -14.52 35.34
C ILE A 411 7.23 -15.43 34.17
N SER A 412 8.16 -15.77 33.28
CA SER A 412 7.88 -16.70 32.18
C SER A 412 7.46 -18.08 32.68
N VAL A 413 8.09 -18.61 33.74
CA VAL A 413 7.68 -19.86 34.39
C VAL A 413 6.26 -19.77 34.97
N ALA A 414 5.91 -18.66 35.62
CA ALA A 414 4.57 -18.48 36.17
C ALA A 414 3.48 -18.48 35.08
N LEU A 415 3.75 -17.82 33.94
CA LEU A 415 2.79 -17.67 32.83
C LEU A 415 2.54 -18.98 32.05
N VAL A 416 3.43 -19.97 32.11
CA VAL A 416 3.18 -21.34 31.59
C VAL A 416 1.83 -21.87 32.06
N SER A 417 1.49 -21.66 33.34
CA SER A 417 0.25 -22.18 33.95
C SER A 417 -1.03 -21.49 33.46
N VAL A 418 -0.91 -20.28 32.89
CA VAL A 418 -2.02 -19.54 32.29
C VAL A 418 -2.17 -19.94 30.83
N VAL A 419 -1.07 -19.98 30.07
CA VAL A 419 -1.06 -20.36 28.65
C VAL A 419 -1.47 -21.82 28.45
N GLN A 420 -1.21 -22.70 29.42
CA GLN A 420 -1.73 -24.08 29.48
C GLN A 420 -3.26 -24.21 29.33
N LYS A 421 -4.02 -23.15 29.64
CA LYS A 421 -5.49 -23.14 29.55
C LYS A 421 -6.01 -22.49 28.25
N LEU A 422 -5.12 -22.03 27.38
CA LEU A 422 -5.45 -21.41 26.10
C LEU A 422 -5.22 -22.39 24.94
N GLY A 423 -5.97 -22.21 23.85
CA GLY A 423 -6.02 -23.15 22.72
C GLY A 423 -4.82 -23.11 21.77
N GLY A 424 -5.09 -23.24 20.46
CA GLY A 424 -4.08 -23.45 19.42
C GLY A 424 -2.90 -22.48 19.45
N VAL A 425 -1.70 -23.02 19.70
CA VAL A 425 -0.58 -22.23 20.22
C VAL A 425 0.06 -21.33 19.16
N LEU A 426 0.15 -21.79 17.90
CA LEU A 426 0.67 -21.02 16.76
C LEU A 426 -0.15 -19.75 16.51
N GLN A 427 -1.48 -19.88 16.37
CA GLN A 427 -2.37 -18.76 16.05
C GLN A 427 -2.46 -17.75 17.21
N LEU A 428 -2.55 -18.24 18.45
CA LEU A 428 -2.53 -17.38 19.64
C LEU A 428 -1.22 -16.60 19.76
N GLY A 429 -0.07 -17.28 19.71
CA GLY A 429 1.24 -16.65 19.80
C GLY A 429 1.47 -15.61 18.69
N MET A 430 1.15 -15.94 17.44
CA MET A 430 1.30 -15.03 16.31
C MET A 430 0.33 -13.84 16.38
N SER A 431 -0.92 -14.01 16.84
CA SER A 431 -1.87 -12.92 16.98
C SER A 431 -1.44 -11.86 18.02
N LEU A 432 -1.01 -12.30 19.22
CA LEU A 432 -0.57 -11.41 20.30
C LEU A 432 0.75 -10.70 19.93
N LEU A 433 1.66 -11.42 19.26
CA LEU A 433 2.91 -10.87 18.78
C LEU A 433 2.69 -9.86 17.64
N SER A 434 1.81 -10.15 16.67
CA SER A 434 1.44 -9.19 15.60
C SER A 434 0.77 -7.93 16.15
N ALA A 435 -0.16 -8.07 17.10
CA ALA A 435 -0.86 -6.94 17.73
C ALA A 435 0.07 -6.02 18.53
N SER A 436 1.12 -6.58 19.14
CA SER A 436 2.17 -5.80 19.84
C SER A 436 3.21 -5.22 18.87
N ASN A 437 3.59 -5.98 17.84
CA ASN A 437 4.62 -5.59 16.89
C ASN A 437 4.15 -4.49 15.92
N GLY A 438 2.86 -4.39 15.61
CA GLY A 438 2.33 -3.31 14.77
C GLY A 438 2.63 -1.90 15.33
N PRO A 439 2.14 -1.55 16.54
CA PRO A 439 2.44 -0.27 17.19
C PRO A 439 3.95 0.00 17.28
N LEU A 440 4.74 -1.01 17.65
CA LEU A 440 6.19 -0.87 17.80
C LEU A 440 6.88 -0.63 16.45
N CYS A 441 6.46 -1.31 15.37
CA CYS A 441 6.95 -1.06 14.02
C CYS A 441 6.62 0.38 13.57
N GLY A 442 5.41 0.85 13.89
CA GLY A 442 4.97 2.25 13.68
C GLY A 442 5.93 3.27 14.30
N LEU A 443 6.34 3.10 15.57
CA LEU A 443 7.28 4.00 16.25
C LEU A 443 8.59 4.21 15.47
N PHE A 444 9.16 3.13 14.93
CA PHE A 444 10.42 3.18 14.20
C PHE A 444 10.27 3.62 12.74
N PHE A 445 9.16 3.30 12.08
CA PHE A 445 8.85 3.85 10.75
C PHE A 445 8.69 5.37 10.80
N ILE A 446 8.02 5.88 11.83
CA ILE A 446 7.97 7.32 12.13
C ILE A 446 9.41 7.86 12.33
N GLY A 447 10.24 7.14 13.07
CA GLY A 447 11.63 7.53 13.34
C GLY A 447 12.48 7.66 12.08
N PHE A 448 12.61 6.58 11.29
CA PHE A 448 13.50 6.52 10.13
C PHE A 448 13.08 7.43 8.99
N PHE A 449 11.76 7.61 8.80
CA PHE A 449 11.20 8.18 7.57
C PHE A 449 10.46 9.52 7.75
N LEU A 450 9.97 9.84 8.95
CA LEU A 450 9.08 10.99 9.17
C LEU A 450 9.72 11.99 10.16
N PRO A 451 10.79 12.72 9.79
CA PRO A 451 11.52 13.64 10.68
C PRO A 451 10.66 14.75 11.32
N TRP A 452 9.49 15.07 10.75
CA TRP A 452 8.56 16.07 11.26
C TRP A 452 7.61 15.57 12.37
N ILE A 453 7.54 14.27 12.68
CA ILE A 453 6.63 13.79 13.74
C ILE A 453 7.25 14.00 15.14
N LYS A 454 6.42 14.45 16.11
CA LYS A 454 6.81 14.79 17.49
C LYS A 454 6.60 13.63 18.46
N ALA A 455 7.33 13.65 19.58
CA ALA A 455 7.17 12.73 20.70
C ALA A 455 5.73 12.55 21.20
N LYS A 456 4.98 13.65 21.41
CA LYS A 456 3.61 13.63 21.92
C LYS A 456 2.64 12.92 20.96
N GLY A 457 2.78 13.19 19.66
CA GLY A 457 2.02 12.49 18.62
C GLY A 457 2.41 11.03 18.52
N THR A 458 3.71 10.73 18.38
CA THR A 458 4.26 9.36 18.37
C THR A 458 3.74 8.52 19.54
N LEU A 459 3.71 9.07 20.75
CA LEU A 459 3.25 8.37 21.95
C LEU A 459 1.74 8.10 21.93
N ILE A 460 0.91 9.08 21.57
CA ILE A 460 -0.57 8.91 21.52
C ILE A 460 -0.96 7.97 20.38
N GLY A 461 -0.31 8.07 19.22
CA GLY A 461 -0.55 7.15 18.09
C GLY A 461 -0.25 5.71 18.44
N ALA A 462 0.85 5.47 19.16
CA ALA A 462 1.20 4.14 19.61
C ALA A 462 0.25 3.60 20.71
N HIS A 463 -0.29 4.45 21.59
CA HIS A 463 -1.33 4.07 22.55
C HIS A 463 -2.66 3.67 21.88
N VAL A 464 -3.16 4.48 20.93
CA VAL A 464 -4.40 4.16 20.19
C VAL A 464 -4.22 2.89 19.35
N SER A 465 -3.05 2.73 18.73
CA SER A 465 -2.70 1.54 17.97
C SER A 465 -2.69 0.26 18.82
N ILE A 466 -2.05 0.24 20.00
CA ILE A 466 -2.03 -0.97 20.83
C ILE A 466 -3.42 -1.32 21.37
N VAL A 467 -4.25 -0.34 21.73
CA VAL A 467 -5.62 -0.59 22.22
C VAL A 467 -6.48 -1.23 21.13
N ILE A 468 -6.48 -0.68 19.91
CA ILE A 468 -7.27 -1.26 18.79
C ILE A 468 -6.71 -2.61 18.37
N SER A 469 -5.39 -2.77 18.30
CA SER A 469 -4.76 -4.03 17.87
C SER A 469 -5.01 -5.17 18.87
N MET A 470 -4.95 -4.89 20.18
CA MET A 470 -5.26 -5.88 21.22
C MET A 470 -6.76 -6.20 21.29
N TYR A 471 -7.64 -5.23 21.03
CA TYR A 471 -9.09 -5.47 20.91
C TYR A 471 -9.42 -6.43 19.75
N VAL A 472 -8.89 -6.17 18.55
CA VAL A 472 -9.09 -7.03 17.38
C VAL A 472 -8.54 -8.44 17.63
N ALA A 473 -7.32 -8.54 18.18
CA ALA A 473 -6.70 -9.84 18.46
C ALA A 473 -7.42 -10.65 19.55
N PHE A 474 -7.88 -10.01 20.64
CA PHE A 474 -8.59 -10.72 21.71
C PHE A 474 -10.01 -11.12 21.29
N ARG A 475 -10.72 -10.29 20.52
CA ARG A 475 -12.04 -10.63 20.00
C ARG A 475 -11.97 -11.83 19.04
N ALA A 476 -11.01 -11.83 18.10
CA ALA A 476 -10.76 -12.96 17.20
C ALA A 476 -10.56 -14.31 17.93
N GLN A 477 -9.91 -14.30 19.10
CA GLN A 477 -9.72 -15.49 19.93
C GLN A 477 -11.00 -15.95 20.63
N LEU A 478 -11.86 -15.01 21.06
CA LEU A 478 -13.17 -15.34 21.65
C LEU A 478 -14.10 -15.99 20.62
N ASP A 479 -14.21 -15.41 19.42
CA ASP A 479 -15.06 -15.92 18.34
C ASP A 479 -14.60 -17.31 17.83
N GLN A 480 -13.29 -17.58 17.89
CA GLN A 480 -12.74 -18.90 17.63
C GLN A 480 -13.01 -19.90 18.77
N SER A 481 -13.12 -19.44 20.02
CA SER A 481 -13.42 -20.30 21.17
C SER A 481 -14.91 -20.63 21.34
N SER A 482 -15.81 -19.76 20.86
CA SER A 482 -17.26 -19.99 20.83
C SER A 482 -17.72 -20.80 19.63
N GLY A 483 -16.89 -20.92 18.58
CA GLY A 483 -17.22 -21.62 17.34
C GLY A 483 -17.88 -20.75 16.27
N GLU A 484 -17.98 -19.42 16.47
CA GLU A 484 -18.45 -18.48 15.44
C GLU A 484 -17.43 -18.32 14.29
N LEU A 485 -16.13 -18.49 14.58
CA LEU A 485 -15.04 -18.39 13.60
C LEU A 485 -14.35 -19.75 13.40
N ASN A 486 -14.89 -20.57 12.50
CA ASN A 486 -14.27 -21.82 12.04
C ASN A 486 -13.44 -21.60 10.78
N HIS A 487 -12.31 -22.31 10.68
CA HIS A 487 -11.40 -22.26 9.53
C HIS A 487 -11.44 -23.60 8.79
N ASP A 488 -11.62 -23.57 7.47
CA ASP A 488 -11.67 -24.76 6.63
C ASP A 488 -10.41 -25.63 6.78
N VAL A 489 -10.60 -26.92 7.08
CA VAL A 489 -9.53 -27.91 7.18
C VAL A 489 -9.52 -28.80 5.94
N LYS A 490 -8.34 -29.26 5.52
CA LYS A 490 -8.22 -30.22 4.42
C LYS A 490 -8.72 -31.61 4.87
N PRO A 491 -9.35 -32.40 3.97
CA PRO A 491 -9.91 -33.69 4.33
C PRO A 491 -8.84 -34.69 4.80
N THR A 492 -9.27 -35.62 5.65
CA THR A 492 -8.48 -36.73 6.21
C THR A 492 -9.37 -37.99 6.30
N SER A 493 -8.77 -39.18 6.30
CA SER A 493 -9.50 -40.46 6.43
C SER A 493 -9.21 -41.16 7.76
N ILE A 494 -10.11 -42.06 8.14
CA ILE A 494 -9.99 -42.99 9.26
C ILE A 494 -10.19 -44.46 8.83
N ASP A 495 -10.37 -44.71 7.52
CA ASP A 495 -10.79 -46.00 6.98
C ASP A 495 -9.69 -47.09 7.08
N GLY A 496 -8.43 -46.67 7.22
CA GLY A 496 -7.26 -47.54 7.38
C GLY A 496 -6.80 -47.74 8.84
N CYS A 497 -7.57 -47.28 9.84
CA CYS A 497 -7.18 -47.40 11.25
C CYS A 497 -7.37 -48.84 11.80
N SER A 498 -6.29 -49.46 12.26
CA SER A 498 -6.25 -50.84 12.77
C SER A 498 -6.52 -51.00 14.27
N TYR A 499 -7.08 -49.99 14.93
CA TYR A 499 -7.24 -49.94 16.40
C TYR A 499 -8.59 -49.38 16.83
N SER A 500 -9.09 -49.79 18.01
CA SER A 500 -10.43 -49.42 18.48
C SER A 500 -10.46 -48.02 19.11
N PHE A 501 -11.31 -47.12 18.60
CA PHE A 501 -11.55 -45.77 19.13
C PHE A 501 -13.03 -45.47 19.34
N ASN A 502 -13.35 -44.56 20.26
CA ASN A 502 -14.71 -44.30 20.70
C ASN A 502 -15.35 -43.14 19.90
N ILE A 503 -16.21 -43.46 18.94
CA ILE A 503 -16.84 -42.47 18.05
C ILE A 503 -18.01 -41.80 18.76
N GLN A 504 -17.76 -40.67 19.43
CA GLN A 504 -18.82 -39.75 19.85
C GLN A 504 -18.81 -38.48 18.99
N ASN A 505 -19.94 -38.22 18.35
CA ASN A 505 -20.26 -37.08 17.48
C ASN A 505 -19.37 -36.93 16.23
N PHE A 506 -19.68 -37.75 15.22
CA PHE A 506 -19.24 -37.50 13.84
C PHE A 506 -20.32 -36.69 13.09
N THR A 507 -20.07 -35.41 12.85
CA THR A 507 -20.84 -34.66 11.85
C THR A 507 -20.36 -35.11 10.47
N LYS A 508 -21.20 -35.82 9.72
CA LYS A 508 -21.02 -35.92 8.26
C LYS A 508 -20.98 -34.50 7.69
N ALA A 509 -20.18 -34.27 6.66
CA ALA A 509 -20.17 -33.00 5.92
C ALA A 509 -21.62 -32.61 5.58
N SER A 510 -22.05 -31.47 6.12
CA SER A 510 -23.44 -31.06 6.12
C SER A 510 -23.89 -30.70 4.71
N THR A 511 -25.02 -31.28 4.29
CA THR A 511 -25.84 -30.75 3.19
C THR A 511 -26.10 -29.27 3.40
N LEU A 512 -25.98 -28.49 2.32
CA LEU A 512 -26.27 -27.05 2.29
C LEU A 512 -27.64 -26.73 2.92
N PRO A 513 -27.70 -25.89 3.96
CA PRO A 513 -28.89 -25.14 4.31
C PRO A 513 -29.04 -23.96 3.35
N GLU A 514 -30.27 -23.69 2.94
CA GLU A 514 -30.68 -22.43 2.34
C GLU A 514 -30.75 -21.30 3.40
N ASP A 515 -30.78 -20.07 2.89
CA ASP A 515 -31.23 -18.81 3.52
C ASP A 515 -30.37 -18.05 4.57
N GLU A 516 -30.38 -16.73 4.33
CA GLU A 516 -30.13 -15.56 5.21
C GLU A 516 -28.80 -15.42 5.99
N THR A 517 -27.99 -14.40 5.65
CA THR A 517 -27.81 -13.14 6.45
C THR A 517 -26.63 -12.27 5.98
N GLU A 518 -26.65 -10.99 6.41
CA GLU A 518 -25.71 -9.91 6.06
C GLU A 518 -24.21 -10.22 6.26
N ILE A 519 -23.38 -9.99 5.23
CA ILE A 519 -21.92 -9.90 5.39
C ILE A 519 -21.55 -8.50 5.88
N SER A 520 -21.71 -8.28 7.19
CA SER A 520 -21.02 -7.18 7.88
C SER A 520 -19.53 -7.53 8.05
N LEU A 521 -18.63 -6.61 7.69
CA LEU A 521 -17.18 -6.83 7.80
C LEU A 521 -16.73 -6.84 9.28
N LYS A 522 -16.89 -7.99 9.94
CA LYS A 522 -16.40 -8.26 11.29
C LYS A 522 -14.86 -8.19 11.31
N LEU A 523 -14.31 -7.05 11.73
CA LEU A 523 -12.85 -6.76 11.75
C LEU A 523 -12.01 -7.81 12.52
N HIS A 524 -12.65 -8.58 13.41
CA HIS A 524 -12.06 -9.67 14.20
C HIS A 524 -11.97 -11.02 13.45
N HIS A 525 -12.57 -11.17 12.27
CA HIS A 525 -12.42 -12.38 11.43
C HIS A 525 -11.15 -12.34 10.56
N MET A 526 -10.36 -11.26 10.64
CA MET A 526 -9.18 -11.01 9.81
C MET A 526 -7.99 -11.93 10.15
N SER A 527 -7.20 -12.31 9.14
CA SER A 527 -5.98 -13.10 9.30
C SER A 527 -4.94 -12.41 10.22
N TYR A 528 -4.36 -13.19 11.12
CA TYR A 528 -3.49 -12.72 12.22
C TYR A 528 -2.17 -12.08 11.75
N PHE A 529 -1.78 -12.24 10.48
CA PHE A 529 -0.64 -11.51 9.91
C PHE A 529 -0.96 -10.03 9.64
N PHE A 530 -2.20 -9.70 9.27
CA PHE A 530 -2.62 -8.32 9.02
C PHE A 530 -2.72 -7.47 10.31
N PHE A 531 -2.82 -8.07 11.49
CA PHE A 531 -2.83 -7.32 12.76
C PHE A 531 -1.57 -6.43 12.92
N SER A 532 -0.43 -6.89 12.41
CA SER A 532 0.83 -6.11 12.42
C SER A 532 0.77 -4.91 11.47
N VAL A 533 0.13 -5.07 10.31
CA VAL A 533 -0.08 -4.01 9.30
C VAL A 533 -1.05 -2.96 9.85
N PHE A 534 -2.20 -3.38 10.39
CA PHE A 534 -3.19 -2.50 11.01
C PHE A 534 -2.61 -1.71 12.19
N GLY A 535 -1.89 -2.37 13.11
CA GLY A 535 -1.22 -1.67 14.21
C GLY A 535 -0.18 -0.65 13.73
N THR A 536 0.64 -1.00 12.74
CA THR A 536 1.64 -0.08 12.14
C THR A 536 0.95 1.13 11.53
N PHE A 537 -0.11 0.91 10.75
CA PHE A 537 -0.87 1.94 10.06
C PHE A 537 -1.57 2.88 11.06
N ILE A 538 -2.31 2.36 12.04
CA ILE A 538 -2.98 3.16 13.07
C ILE A 538 -1.96 4.00 13.86
N CYS A 539 -0.81 3.42 14.19
CA CYS A 539 0.24 4.13 14.92
C CYS A 539 0.75 5.35 14.14
N ILE A 540 1.05 5.18 12.85
CA ILE A 540 1.55 6.26 11.99
C ILE A 540 0.45 7.33 11.78
N VAL A 541 -0.77 6.92 11.45
CA VAL A 541 -1.89 7.83 11.15
C VAL A 541 -2.24 8.67 12.37
N VAL A 542 -2.45 8.06 13.54
CA VAL A 542 -2.82 8.81 14.75
C VAL A 542 -1.64 9.67 15.25
N ALA A 543 -0.39 9.20 15.15
CA ALA A 543 0.77 10.00 15.52
C ALA A 543 0.95 11.25 14.65
N TYR A 544 0.64 11.13 13.36
CA TYR A 544 0.63 12.24 12.42
C TYR A 544 -0.48 13.25 12.76
N ILE A 545 -1.73 12.80 12.91
CA ILE A 545 -2.88 13.64 13.29
C ILE A 545 -2.61 14.43 14.58
N VAL A 546 -2.14 13.76 15.62
CA VAL A 546 -1.88 14.41 16.92
C VAL A 546 -0.70 15.39 16.84
N THR A 547 0.31 15.11 16.00
CA THR A 547 1.41 16.07 15.78
C THR A 547 0.93 17.34 15.06
N LEU A 548 0.03 17.21 14.07
CA LEU A 548 -0.56 18.37 13.37
C LEU A 548 -1.34 19.30 14.31
N ILE A 549 -2.03 18.73 15.30
CA ILE A 549 -2.77 19.50 16.33
C ILE A 549 -1.80 20.29 17.23
N ASP A 550 -0.60 19.76 17.48
CA ASP A 550 0.43 20.34 18.34
C ASP A 550 1.28 21.45 17.66
N ARG A 551 0.90 21.84 16.42
CA ARG A 551 1.20 23.05 15.61
C ARG A 551 2.62 23.62 15.44
N ASP A 552 3.62 23.21 16.20
CA ASP A 552 4.93 23.90 16.25
C ASP A 552 6.10 22.94 16.00
N THR A 553 6.49 22.75 14.73
CA THR A 553 7.41 21.66 14.33
C THR A 553 8.47 22.11 13.34
N ASP A 554 9.73 21.96 13.74
CA ASP A 554 10.92 22.37 12.98
C ASP A 554 11.81 21.15 12.70
N PRO A 555 11.77 20.56 11.49
CA PRO A 555 12.53 19.37 11.14
C PRO A 555 14.04 19.63 11.01
N SER A 556 14.50 20.90 11.02
CA SER A 556 15.93 21.23 10.94
C SER A 556 16.71 20.88 12.21
N LYS A 557 16.01 20.57 13.32
CA LYS A 557 16.58 20.22 14.63
C LYS A 557 16.83 18.72 14.82
N VAL A 558 16.50 17.88 13.83
CA VAL A 558 16.68 16.41 13.91
C VAL A 558 18.06 16.04 13.36
N ASP A 559 18.87 15.29 14.12
CA ASP A 559 20.16 14.77 13.64
C ASP A 559 19.94 13.84 12.45
N THR A 560 20.52 14.18 11.30
CA THR A 560 20.38 13.43 10.04
C THR A 560 21.01 12.04 10.10
N LYS A 561 21.84 11.73 11.12
CA LYS A 561 22.33 10.37 11.40
C LYS A 561 21.23 9.43 11.90
N LEU A 562 20.12 9.96 12.44
CA LEU A 562 18.97 9.19 12.92
C LEU A 562 18.02 8.77 11.78
N LEU A 563 18.21 9.27 10.56
CA LEU A 563 17.31 9.04 9.42
C LEU A 563 17.86 7.99 8.46
N ALA A 564 16.96 7.36 7.69
CA ALA A 564 17.34 6.39 6.66
C ALA A 564 18.41 6.97 5.71
N PRO A 565 19.44 6.20 5.27
CA PRO A 565 20.57 6.76 4.53
C PRO A 565 20.20 7.45 3.21
N PHE A 566 19.16 6.96 2.53
CA PHE A 566 18.65 7.63 1.33
C PHE A 566 17.96 8.96 1.67
N ILE A 567 17.24 9.06 2.80
CA ILE A 567 16.69 10.33 3.31
C ILE A 567 17.82 11.27 3.71
N ARG A 568 18.85 10.79 4.40
CA ARG A 568 20.05 11.58 4.72
C ARG A 568 20.66 12.21 3.46
N LYS A 569 20.69 11.51 2.32
CA LYS A 569 21.19 12.06 1.04
C LYS A 569 20.35 13.25 0.54
N TYR A 570 19.04 13.32 0.81
CA TYR A 570 18.23 14.50 0.49
C TYR A 570 18.47 15.70 1.43
N PHE A 571 19.22 15.50 2.51
CA PHE A 571 19.76 16.55 3.36
C PHE A 571 21.27 16.80 3.11
N ASP A 572 21.89 16.13 2.13
CA ASP A 572 23.33 16.23 1.80
C ASP A 572 23.55 16.71 0.35
N LYS A 573 24.49 17.65 0.14
CA LYS A 573 24.17 18.82 -0.70
C LYS A 573 24.54 18.82 -2.21
N ASN A 574 25.19 17.78 -2.77
CA ASN A 574 25.87 17.88 -4.08
C ASN A 574 25.70 16.68 -5.05
N ASN A 575 25.76 17.01 -6.36
CA ASN A 575 25.94 16.17 -7.56
C ASN A 575 24.73 15.41 -8.14
N LEU A 576 24.19 15.95 -9.25
CA LEU A 576 23.32 15.27 -10.23
C LEU A 576 23.50 15.91 -11.63
N GLU A 577 24.63 15.67 -12.31
CA GLU A 577 24.88 16.17 -13.68
C GLU A 577 25.18 15.11 -14.74
N ASN A 578 25.72 13.95 -14.36
CA ASN A 578 26.54 13.15 -15.28
C ASN A 578 25.86 11.93 -15.93
N PHE A 579 24.60 11.64 -15.63
CA PHE A 579 23.97 10.42 -16.13
C PHE A 579 22.64 10.76 -16.78
N LEU A 580 22.71 10.96 -18.10
CA LEU A 580 22.07 10.06 -19.07
C LEU A 580 22.76 10.15 -20.43
N GLU A 581 23.19 9.00 -20.93
CA GLU A 581 23.35 8.80 -22.37
C GLU A 581 22.95 7.35 -22.75
N VAL A 582 22.15 7.24 -23.81
CA VAL A 582 22.00 6.08 -24.72
C VAL A 582 21.05 4.92 -24.30
N LYS A 583 20.65 4.13 -25.33
CA LYS A 583 19.38 3.42 -25.60
C LYS A 583 19.52 1.89 -25.77
N VAL A 584 18.40 1.19 -25.50
CA VAL A 584 17.61 0.16 -26.27
C VAL A 584 18.24 -0.75 -27.37
N GLU A 585 17.53 -1.87 -27.64
CA GLU A 585 17.43 -2.76 -28.85
C GLU A 585 18.15 -4.15 -28.73
N ASP A 586 17.63 -5.32 -29.21
CA ASP A 586 16.40 -5.63 -29.99
C ASP A 586 15.95 -7.14 -30.05
N MET A 587 14.70 -7.42 -30.48
CA MET A 587 14.15 -8.61 -31.25
C MET A 587 14.30 -10.09 -30.72
N ASN A 588 13.65 -11.21 -31.21
CA ASN A 588 12.53 -11.50 -32.16
C ASN A 588 11.83 -12.92 -32.05
N VAL A 589 10.53 -13.00 -32.43
CA VAL A 589 9.77 -13.92 -33.37
C VAL A 589 9.85 -15.48 -33.34
N GLU A 590 8.69 -16.20 -33.28
CA GLU A 590 7.96 -16.90 -34.41
C GLU A 590 6.73 -17.74 -33.94
N SER A 591 5.86 -18.24 -34.84
CA SER A 591 4.55 -18.88 -34.51
C SER A 591 4.06 -19.96 -35.50
N GLU A 592 3.22 -20.90 -35.04
CA GLU A 592 2.44 -21.84 -35.88
C GLU A 592 1.02 -22.09 -35.34
N THR A 593 0.12 -22.60 -36.19
CA THR A 593 -1.34 -22.74 -35.97
C THR A 593 -1.86 -24.14 -36.28
N ASN A 594 -2.94 -24.60 -35.61
CA ASN A 594 -4.01 -25.40 -36.27
C ASN A 594 -5.26 -25.70 -35.41
N LYS A 595 -6.42 -25.71 -36.11
CA LYS A 595 -7.74 -26.34 -35.85
C LYS A 595 -8.53 -26.03 -34.56
N VAL A 596 -9.81 -25.68 -34.76
CA VAL A 596 -10.73 -25.13 -33.76
C VAL A 596 -11.69 -26.20 -33.24
N ARG A 597 -11.63 -26.43 -31.93
CA ARG A 597 -12.67 -27.03 -31.08
C ARG A 597 -13.74 -25.95 -30.81
N GLU A 598 -15.01 -26.29 -30.66
CA GLU A 598 -15.98 -25.32 -30.12
C GLU A 598 -15.55 -24.91 -28.71
N MET A 599 -15.16 -23.64 -28.56
CA MET A 599 -14.50 -23.14 -27.36
C MET A 599 -15.53 -22.73 -26.29
N ASN A 600 -15.24 -23.08 -25.04
CA ASN A 600 -15.91 -22.49 -23.88
C ASN A 600 -15.43 -21.03 -23.67
N VAL A 601 -16.16 -20.21 -22.89
CA VAL A 601 -15.81 -18.78 -22.64
C VAL A 601 -14.35 -18.60 -22.21
N ASP A 602 -13.83 -19.46 -21.33
CA ASP A 602 -12.43 -19.39 -20.88
C ASP A 602 -11.41 -19.78 -21.97
N GLU A 603 -11.73 -20.75 -22.83
CA GLU A 603 -10.89 -21.12 -23.97
C GLU A 603 -10.88 -19.99 -25.02
N LEU A 604 -12.04 -19.40 -25.32
CA LEU A 604 -12.18 -18.26 -26.21
C LEU A 604 -11.45 -17.02 -25.67
N SER A 605 -11.64 -16.70 -24.38
CA SER A 605 -10.95 -15.61 -23.68
C SER A 605 -9.42 -15.77 -23.74
N ASN A 606 -8.91 -16.99 -23.56
CA ASN A 606 -7.48 -17.26 -23.68
C ASN A 606 -6.99 -17.22 -25.14
N SER A 607 -7.81 -17.61 -26.12
CA SER A 607 -7.46 -17.49 -27.54
C SER A 607 -7.26 -16.03 -28.01
N LEU A 608 -7.98 -15.10 -27.37
CA LEU A 608 -7.92 -13.65 -27.63
C LEU A 608 -6.74 -12.95 -26.91
N LYS A 609 -6.10 -13.60 -25.91
CA LYS A 609 -4.91 -13.08 -25.21
C LYS A 609 -3.63 -13.33 -26.00
N ARG A 610 -3.53 -12.70 -27.18
CA ARG A 610 -2.34 -12.77 -28.06
C ARG A 610 -1.70 -11.39 -28.19
N PHE A 611 -0.82 -11.05 -27.26
CA PHE A 611 0.01 -9.84 -27.33
C PHE A 611 1.43 -10.23 -27.77
N GLY A 612 1.79 -9.89 -29.01
CA GLY A 612 3.02 -10.35 -29.66
C GLY A 612 4.25 -9.51 -29.32
N THR A 613 5.42 -9.96 -29.79
CA THR A 613 6.69 -9.22 -29.64
C THR A 613 6.62 -7.83 -30.26
N ALA A 614 5.98 -7.69 -31.42
CA ALA A 614 5.74 -6.41 -32.08
C ALA A 614 4.86 -5.46 -31.22
N ASP A 615 3.87 -6.00 -30.51
CA ASP A 615 2.99 -5.21 -29.65
C ASP A 615 3.73 -4.69 -28.42
N TYR A 616 4.55 -5.53 -27.79
CA TYR A 616 5.48 -5.11 -26.73
C TYR A 616 6.50 -4.09 -27.24
N ALA A 617 7.05 -4.24 -28.45
CA ALA A 617 8.01 -3.30 -29.02
C ALA A 617 7.40 -1.90 -29.21
N VAL A 618 6.19 -1.80 -29.76
CA VAL A 618 5.47 -0.50 -29.91
C VAL A 618 5.21 0.13 -28.54
N PHE A 619 4.75 -0.66 -27.56
CA PHE A 619 4.47 -0.19 -26.21
C PHE A 619 5.74 0.30 -25.47
N ILE A 620 6.83 -0.47 -25.52
CA ILE A 620 8.12 -0.10 -24.91
C ILE A 620 8.72 1.13 -25.60
N THR A 621 8.60 1.23 -26.94
CA THR A 621 9.07 2.40 -27.70
C THR A 621 8.38 3.68 -27.23
N MET A 622 7.06 3.65 -27.00
CA MET A 622 6.33 4.80 -26.42
C MET A 622 6.90 5.20 -25.05
N LEU A 623 7.14 4.24 -24.16
CA LEU A 623 7.69 4.49 -22.82
C LEU A 623 9.12 5.04 -22.84
N VAL A 624 9.97 4.53 -23.75
CA VAL A 624 11.33 5.05 -23.97
C VAL A 624 11.26 6.48 -24.52
N CYS A 625 10.42 6.75 -25.53
CA CYS A 625 10.27 8.09 -26.09
C CYS A 625 9.83 9.11 -25.02
N CYS A 626 8.88 8.76 -24.15
CA CYS A 626 8.48 9.61 -23.03
C CYS A 626 9.64 9.86 -22.06
N SER A 627 10.40 8.82 -21.73
CA SER A 627 11.60 8.93 -20.90
C SER A 627 12.62 9.88 -21.52
N MET A 628 13.00 9.67 -22.78
CA MET A 628 13.99 10.43 -23.55
C MET A 628 13.66 11.93 -23.63
N VAL A 629 12.38 12.29 -23.80
CA VAL A 629 11.92 13.69 -23.75
C VAL A 629 12.16 14.31 -22.36
N GLY A 630 11.90 13.56 -21.29
CA GLY A 630 12.25 13.95 -19.92
C GLY A 630 13.73 14.26 -19.73
N LEU A 631 14.61 13.45 -20.32
CA LEU A 631 16.07 13.63 -20.25
C LEU A 631 16.50 14.85 -21.03
N TYR A 632 15.99 15.02 -22.26
CA TYR A 632 16.34 16.14 -23.13
C TYR A 632 16.04 17.48 -22.46
N PHE A 633 14.83 17.65 -21.91
CA PHE A 633 14.48 18.88 -21.21
C PHE A 633 15.19 19.03 -19.86
N GLY A 634 15.37 17.95 -19.11
CA GLY A 634 16.13 17.97 -17.85
C GLY A 634 17.60 18.40 -18.06
N TYR A 635 18.29 17.83 -19.05
CA TYR A 635 19.65 18.20 -19.41
C TYR A 635 19.73 19.65 -19.92
N LYS A 636 18.82 20.05 -20.82
CA LYS A 636 18.80 21.39 -21.40
C LYS A 636 18.56 22.49 -20.38
N ASP A 637 17.65 22.26 -19.43
CA ASP A 637 17.40 23.20 -18.34
C ASP A 637 18.56 23.20 -17.33
N HIS A 638 19.17 22.04 -17.04
CA HIS A 638 20.36 21.98 -16.19
C HIS A 638 21.54 22.77 -16.81
N GLU A 639 21.83 22.57 -18.10
CA GLU A 639 22.82 23.36 -18.85
C GLU A 639 22.52 24.86 -18.80
N LYS A 640 21.25 25.25 -19.01
CA LYS A 640 20.81 26.65 -18.93
C LYS A 640 21.12 27.24 -17.56
N HIS A 641 20.74 26.57 -16.47
CA HIS A 641 20.99 27.05 -15.11
C HIS A 641 22.48 27.03 -14.73
N LYS A 642 23.28 26.10 -15.24
CA LYS A 642 24.75 26.08 -15.06
C LYS A 642 25.45 27.28 -15.71
N LYS A 643 24.96 27.73 -16.87
CA LYS A 643 25.58 28.79 -17.69
C LYS A 643 25.16 30.21 -17.28
N MET A 644 24.12 30.37 -16.46
CA MET A 644 23.67 31.69 -15.99
C MET A 644 24.54 32.21 -14.83
N SER A 645 24.94 33.49 -14.92
CA SER A 645 25.57 34.20 -13.80
C SER A 645 24.60 34.38 -12.63
N LYS A 646 25.09 34.48 -11.39
CA LYS A 646 24.26 34.82 -10.21
C LYS A 646 23.39 36.06 -10.44
N LYS A 647 23.92 37.07 -11.13
CA LYS A 647 23.17 38.30 -11.46
C LYS A 647 22.04 38.04 -12.47
N GLN A 648 22.27 37.12 -13.41
CA GLN A 648 21.25 36.64 -14.35
C GLN A 648 20.26 35.65 -13.71
N GLN A 649 20.59 34.98 -12.60
CA GLN A 649 19.60 34.20 -11.83
C GLN A 649 18.62 35.11 -11.07
N GLU A 650 19.08 36.28 -10.60
CA GLU A 650 18.22 37.29 -9.96
C GLU A 650 17.36 38.05 -11.00
N GLU A 651 17.92 38.37 -12.17
CA GLU A 651 17.21 39.05 -13.27
C GLU A 651 16.40 38.08 -14.17
N GLY A 652 16.69 36.78 -14.16
CA GLY A 652 16.26 35.83 -15.17
C GLY A 652 15.76 34.49 -14.62
N GLY A 653 14.54 34.48 -14.07
CA GLY A 653 13.67 33.30 -13.96
C GLY A 653 14.20 32.13 -13.10
N THR A 654 13.73 32.04 -11.85
CA THR A 654 14.09 30.95 -10.92
C THR A 654 13.86 29.54 -11.48
N GLU A 655 14.64 28.55 -11.02
CA GLU A 655 14.51 27.12 -11.39
C GLU A 655 13.07 26.62 -11.19
N ALA A 656 12.39 27.09 -10.13
CA ALA A 656 10.98 26.75 -9.87
C ALA A 656 10.02 27.29 -10.95
N LEU A 657 10.27 28.50 -11.48
CA LEU A 657 9.45 29.08 -12.55
C LEU A 657 9.66 28.34 -13.88
N ASP A 658 10.88 27.91 -14.18
CA ASP A 658 11.19 27.13 -15.37
C ASP A 658 10.60 25.70 -15.28
N TYR A 659 10.71 25.04 -14.12
CA TYR A 659 10.18 23.69 -13.88
C TYR A 659 8.64 23.62 -13.81
N LEU A 660 7.98 24.61 -13.20
CA LEU A 660 6.51 24.62 -13.03
C LEU A 660 5.76 25.33 -14.15
N MET A 661 6.34 26.38 -14.75
CA MET A 661 5.64 27.27 -15.68
C MET A 661 6.33 27.39 -17.04
N GLY A 662 7.43 26.66 -17.29
CA GLY A 662 8.16 26.70 -18.56
C GLY A 662 8.75 28.07 -18.87
N GLY A 663 9.04 28.88 -17.84
CA GLY A 663 9.46 30.28 -18.00
C GLY A 663 8.36 31.22 -18.52
N ARG A 664 7.09 30.77 -18.49
CA ARG A 664 5.90 31.48 -19.01
C ARG A 664 6.00 31.92 -20.48
N ASN A 665 6.79 31.20 -21.27
CA ASN A 665 7.01 31.47 -22.70
C ASN A 665 6.88 30.19 -23.54
N MET A 666 5.95 29.30 -23.15
CA MET A 666 5.68 28.08 -23.91
C MET A 666 4.94 28.37 -25.23
N GLN A 667 5.05 27.45 -26.17
CA GLN A 667 4.36 27.55 -27.46
C GLN A 667 2.90 27.10 -27.35
N VAL A 668 2.01 27.79 -28.06
CA VAL A 668 0.56 27.57 -27.99
C VAL A 668 0.15 26.17 -28.45
N PHE A 669 0.72 25.64 -29.55
CA PHE A 669 0.34 24.33 -30.07
C PHE A 669 0.70 23.18 -29.11
N PRO A 670 1.95 23.04 -28.62
CA PRO A 670 2.27 22.01 -27.63
C PRO A 670 1.38 22.09 -26.38
N VAL A 671 1.18 23.30 -25.82
CA VAL A 671 0.32 23.49 -24.63
C VAL A 671 -1.14 23.11 -24.91
N ALA A 672 -1.68 23.44 -26.08
CA ALA A 672 -3.05 23.06 -26.45
C ALA A 672 -3.20 21.55 -26.61
N MET A 673 -2.29 20.89 -27.33
CA MET A 673 -2.31 19.43 -27.50
C MET A 673 -2.14 18.71 -26.15
N SER A 674 -1.27 19.25 -25.30
CA SER A 674 -1.06 18.78 -23.94
C SER A 674 -2.33 18.91 -23.08
N LEU A 675 -3.03 20.04 -23.12
CA LEU A 675 -4.35 20.20 -22.47
C LEU A 675 -5.37 19.15 -22.94
N VAL A 676 -5.41 18.81 -24.25
CA VAL A 676 -6.29 17.75 -24.75
C VAL A 676 -5.88 16.40 -24.17
N ALA A 677 -4.60 16.07 -24.22
CA ALA A 677 -4.07 14.78 -23.74
C ALA A 677 -4.38 14.54 -22.26
N SER A 678 -4.27 15.58 -21.42
CA SER A 678 -4.44 15.42 -19.98
C SER A 678 -5.89 15.40 -19.52
N PHE A 679 -6.82 15.92 -20.33
CA PHE A 679 -8.26 15.74 -20.12
C PHE A 679 -8.72 14.36 -20.62
N VAL A 680 -8.20 13.92 -21.76
CA VAL A 680 -8.51 12.62 -22.36
C VAL A 680 -7.67 11.56 -21.65
N SER A 681 -8.10 11.19 -20.45
CA SER A 681 -7.53 10.06 -19.69
C SER A 681 -7.97 8.71 -20.29
N GLY A 682 -7.32 7.62 -19.86
CA GLY A 682 -7.78 6.25 -20.21
C GLY A 682 -9.22 5.97 -19.79
N ILE A 683 -9.71 6.64 -18.73
CA ILE A 683 -11.11 6.60 -18.28
C ILE A 683 -12.03 7.23 -19.33
N THR A 684 -11.65 8.38 -19.92
CA THR A 684 -12.44 9.04 -20.97
C THR A 684 -12.47 8.21 -22.25
N LEU A 685 -11.34 7.61 -22.62
CA LEU A 685 -11.19 6.82 -23.85
C LEU A 685 -12.04 5.53 -23.82
N LEU A 686 -11.93 4.75 -22.74
CA LEU A 686 -12.66 3.48 -22.60
C LEU A 686 -14.09 3.69 -22.09
N GLY A 687 -14.27 4.59 -21.13
CA GLY A 687 -15.52 4.83 -20.44
C GLY A 687 -16.57 5.53 -21.31
N THR A 688 -16.20 6.52 -22.14
CA THR A 688 -17.19 7.17 -23.03
C THR A 688 -17.73 6.18 -24.08
N SER A 689 -16.87 5.36 -24.68
CA SER A 689 -17.30 4.31 -25.63
C SER A 689 -18.25 3.30 -24.96
N THR A 690 -17.94 2.92 -23.72
CA THR A 690 -18.77 2.03 -22.88
C THR A 690 -20.11 2.65 -22.48
N GLU A 691 -20.16 3.95 -22.19
CA GLU A 691 -21.40 4.67 -21.86
C GLU A 691 -22.36 4.67 -23.06
N ILE A 692 -21.86 4.92 -24.28
CA ILE A 692 -22.68 4.87 -25.50
C ILE A 692 -23.18 3.44 -25.79
N TYR A 693 -22.36 2.41 -25.55
CA TYR A 693 -22.75 1.00 -25.72
C TYR A 693 -23.92 0.60 -24.80
N LEU A 694 -23.87 0.99 -23.53
CA LEU A 694 -24.86 0.60 -22.51
C LEU A 694 -26.09 1.49 -22.44
N TYR A 695 -25.93 2.81 -22.63
CA TYR A 695 -26.96 3.80 -22.33
C TYR A 695 -27.45 4.61 -23.54
N GLY A 696 -26.69 4.67 -24.64
CA GLY A 696 -27.06 5.39 -25.87
C GLY A 696 -26.49 6.81 -25.99
N THR A 697 -26.95 7.57 -26.99
CA THR A 697 -26.30 8.84 -27.40
C THR A 697 -26.64 10.08 -26.57
N GLN A 698 -27.38 9.97 -25.45
CA GLN A 698 -27.67 11.14 -24.61
C GLN A 698 -26.42 11.93 -24.20
N TYR A 699 -25.32 11.24 -23.85
CA TYR A 699 -24.08 11.89 -23.43
C TYR A 699 -23.47 12.82 -24.50
N CYS A 700 -23.79 12.63 -25.79
CA CYS A 700 -23.26 13.45 -26.89
C CYS A 700 -23.62 14.94 -26.78
N TYR A 701 -24.70 15.31 -26.08
CA TYR A 701 -25.06 16.71 -25.89
C TYR A 701 -24.05 17.50 -25.01
N ILE A 702 -23.06 16.81 -24.42
CA ILE A 702 -21.97 17.44 -23.66
C ILE A 702 -21.17 18.45 -24.48
N PHE A 703 -21.13 18.36 -25.82
CA PHE A 703 -20.45 19.35 -26.68
C PHE A 703 -20.96 20.79 -26.48
N ILE A 704 -22.26 20.98 -26.25
CA ILE A 704 -22.85 22.29 -25.95
C ILE A 704 -22.28 22.84 -24.63
N SER A 705 -22.09 21.95 -23.66
CA SER A 705 -21.57 22.27 -22.34
C SER A 705 -20.08 22.62 -22.36
N ILE A 706 -19.30 21.90 -23.17
CA ILE A 706 -17.88 22.20 -23.42
C ILE A 706 -17.75 23.62 -24.01
N ALA A 707 -18.56 23.94 -25.02
CA ALA A 707 -18.55 25.26 -25.65
C ALA A 707 -18.94 26.38 -24.68
N LEU A 708 -19.99 26.19 -23.87
CA LEU A 708 -20.45 27.18 -22.89
C LEU A 708 -19.44 27.36 -21.73
N ALA A 709 -18.88 26.28 -21.19
CA ALA A 709 -17.84 26.33 -20.17
C ALA A 709 -16.58 27.03 -20.70
N ALA A 710 -16.19 26.76 -21.95
CA ALA A 710 -15.09 27.45 -22.60
C ALA A 710 -15.37 28.95 -22.78
N PHE A 711 -16.57 29.33 -23.23
CA PHE A 711 -16.95 30.74 -23.35
C PHE A 711 -16.79 31.49 -22.02
N ILE A 712 -17.32 30.93 -20.92
CA ILE A 712 -17.18 31.51 -19.58
C ILE A 712 -15.68 31.64 -19.22
N MET A 713 -14.92 30.55 -19.34
CA MET A 713 -13.49 30.51 -18.99
C MET A 713 -12.64 31.53 -19.78
N HIS A 714 -12.97 31.75 -21.06
CA HIS A 714 -12.28 32.66 -21.98
C HIS A 714 -12.43 34.13 -21.59
N HIS A 715 -13.61 34.50 -21.08
CA HIS A 715 -13.98 35.87 -20.76
C HIS A 715 -13.79 36.23 -19.28
N THR A 716 -13.82 35.25 -18.36
CA THR A 716 -13.75 35.51 -16.91
C THR A 716 -12.45 34.99 -16.28
N ILE A 717 -12.23 33.68 -16.34
CA ILE A 717 -11.17 32.97 -15.61
C ILE A 717 -9.77 33.28 -16.14
N ILE A 718 -9.53 33.03 -17.44
CA ILE A 718 -8.19 33.18 -18.04
C ILE A 718 -7.64 34.61 -17.88
N PRO A 719 -8.42 35.69 -18.14
CA PRO A 719 -7.93 37.05 -17.92
C PRO A 719 -7.50 37.33 -16.48
N VAL A 720 -8.30 36.90 -15.49
CA VAL A 720 -7.98 37.14 -14.07
C VAL A 720 -6.71 36.41 -13.65
N PHE A 721 -6.59 35.12 -13.95
CA PHE A 721 -5.39 34.37 -13.57
C PHE A 721 -4.14 34.88 -14.29
N HIS A 722 -4.24 35.20 -15.58
CA HIS A 722 -3.10 35.66 -16.38
C HIS A 722 -2.62 37.06 -15.98
N GLU A 723 -3.53 38.00 -15.68
CA GLU A 723 -3.15 39.30 -15.12
C GLU A 723 -2.48 39.20 -13.74
N LEU A 724 -2.88 38.24 -12.92
CA LEU A 724 -2.33 38.04 -11.57
C LEU A 724 -0.97 37.33 -11.55
N GLN A 725 -0.60 36.66 -12.65
CA GLN A 725 0.73 36.03 -12.81
C GLN A 725 1.12 35.09 -11.64
N ILE A 726 0.14 34.36 -11.10
CA ILE A 726 0.33 33.41 -9.98
C ILE A 726 0.69 31.99 -10.45
N THR A 727 1.37 31.23 -9.58
CA THR A 727 1.82 29.85 -9.87
C THR A 727 0.84 28.79 -9.34
N SER A 728 0.22 29.03 -8.18
CA SER A 728 -0.88 28.23 -7.65
C SER A 728 -2.19 29.02 -7.72
N THR A 729 -3.29 28.41 -8.15
CA THR A 729 -4.61 29.08 -8.09
C THR A 729 -5.07 29.37 -6.68
N TYR A 730 -4.56 28.66 -5.67
CA TYR A 730 -4.91 28.93 -4.28
C TYR A 730 -4.24 30.22 -3.75
N GLU A 731 -3.22 30.75 -4.44
CA GLU A 731 -2.69 32.09 -4.17
C GLU A 731 -3.74 33.19 -4.44
N TYR A 732 -4.60 33.02 -5.46
CA TYR A 732 -5.74 33.91 -5.70
C TYR A 732 -6.67 33.97 -4.48
N LEU A 733 -6.95 32.81 -3.85
CA LEU A 733 -7.79 32.74 -2.65
C LEU A 733 -7.18 33.49 -1.46
N GLN A 734 -5.85 33.51 -1.32
CA GLN A 734 -5.19 34.34 -0.32
C GLN A 734 -5.25 35.83 -0.65
N LYS A 735 -5.11 36.23 -1.92
CA LYS A 735 -5.22 37.65 -2.33
C LYS A 735 -6.65 38.17 -2.17
N ARG A 736 -7.67 37.35 -2.45
CA ARG A 736 -9.10 37.72 -2.36
C ARG A 736 -9.66 37.61 -0.94
N PHE A 737 -9.20 36.66 -0.14
CA PHE A 737 -9.72 36.38 1.20
C PHE A 737 -8.61 36.38 2.26
N ASP A 738 -8.02 35.23 2.56
CA ASP A 738 -6.87 35.08 3.45
C ASP A 738 -6.16 33.72 3.26
N ARG A 739 -5.10 33.53 4.05
CA ARG A 739 -4.33 32.29 4.11
C ARG A 739 -5.17 31.06 4.49
N ASN A 740 -6.24 31.21 5.29
CA ASN A 740 -7.06 30.06 5.71
C ASN A 740 -7.87 29.52 4.52
N VAL A 741 -8.46 30.40 3.71
CA VAL A 741 -9.16 29.99 2.47
C VAL A 741 -8.20 29.39 1.44
N ARG A 742 -6.97 29.90 1.33
CA ARG A 742 -5.90 29.27 0.51
C ARG A 742 -5.52 27.86 0.98
N LEU A 743 -5.36 27.65 2.28
CA LEU A 743 -4.99 26.35 2.83
C LEU A 743 -6.15 25.34 2.71
N PHE A 744 -7.39 25.78 2.89
CA PHE A 744 -8.56 24.96 2.56
C PHE A 744 -8.57 24.58 1.07
N GLY A 745 -8.34 25.57 0.19
CA GLY A 745 -8.21 25.43 -1.26
C GLY A 745 -7.27 24.30 -1.68
N SER A 746 -6.00 24.49 -1.34
CA SER A 746 -4.89 23.58 -1.63
C SER A 746 -5.08 22.19 -0.98
N THR A 747 -5.61 22.11 0.25
CA THR A 747 -5.84 20.81 0.92
C THR A 747 -6.90 19.97 0.20
N MET A 748 -8.02 20.57 -0.18
CA MET A 748 -9.09 19.86 -0.90
C MET A 748 -8.64 19.39 -2.29
N PHE A 749 -7.86 20.21 -3.01
CA PHE A 749 -7.25 19.79 -4.27
C PHE A 749 -6.24 18.66 -4.06
N THR A 750 -5.33 18.78 -3.09
CA THR A 750 -4.35 17.75 -2.78
C THR A 750 -5.02 16.41 -2.47
N LEU A 751 -6.07 16.41 -1.64
CA LEU A 751 -6.88 15.23 -1.33
C LEU A 751 -7.51 14.63 -2.61
N ALA A 752 -8.25 15.44 -3.37
CA ALA A 752 -8.96 14.99 -4.57
C ALA A 752 -8.01 14.38 -5.62
N THR A 753 -6.85 15.01 -5.84
CA THR A 753 -5.86 14.51 -6.80
C THR A 753 -5.14 13.26 -6.29
N CYS A 754 -4.85 13.14 -4.99
CA CYS A 754 -4.28 11.90 -4.43
C CYS A 754 -5.25 10.71 -4.51
N LEU A 755 -6.57 10.96 -4.46
CA LEU A 755 -7.60 9.92 -4.65
C LEU A 755 -7.86 9.59 -6.13
N TRP A 756 -7.71 10.56 -7.03
CA TRP A 756 -7.97 10.38 -8.47
C TRP A 756 -6.82 9.72 -9.22
N MET A 757 -5.56 10.04 -8.92
CA MET A 757 -4.40 9.50 -9.64
C MET A 757 -4.26 7.96 -9.61
N PRO A 758 -4.57 7.25 -8.51
CA PRO A 758 -4.63 5.79 -8.48
C PRO A 758 -5.65 5.20 -9.47
N ILE A 759 -6.79 5.88 -9.66
CA ILE A 759 -7.85 5.47 -10.59
C ILE A 759 -7.36 5.63 -12.04
N VAL A 760 -6.69 6.73 -12.34
CA VAL A 760 -6.14 7.03 -13.68
C VAL A 760 -5.11 6.00 -14.14
N ILE A 761 -4.28 5.46 -13.24
CA ILE A 761 -3.31 4.41 -13.58
C ILE A 761 -3.89 2.99 -13.53
N TYR A 762 -4.94 2.75 -12.74
CA TYR A 762 -5.60 1.43 -12.65
C TYR A 762 -6.31 1.04 -13.95
N VAL A 763 -7.08 1.94 -14.56
CA VAL A 763 -7.83 1.67 -15.81
C VAL A 763 -6.97 1.16 -16.99
N PRO A 764 -5.84 1.80 -17.37
CA PRO A 764 -4.98 1.27 -18.42
C PRO A 764 -4.27 -0.03 -18.01
N ALA A 765 -3.95 -0.21 -16.72
CA ALA A 765 -3.33 -1.43 -16.20
C ALA A 765 -4.30 -2.62 -16.22
N LEU A 766 -5.60 -2.40 -15.97
CA LEU A 766 -6.65 -3.41 -16.17
C LEU A 766 -6.78 -3.81 -17.64
N SER A 767 -6.74 -2.84 -18.56
CA SER A 767 -6.73 -3.12 -20.01
C SER A 767 -5.49 -3.91 -20.44
N PHE A 768 -4.32 -3.58 -19.86
CA PHE A 768 -3.07 -4.32 -20.10
C PHE A 768 -3.15 -5.76 -19.59
N ASN A 769 -3.68 -5.96 -18.38
CA ASN A 769 -3.86 -7.29 -17.81
C ASN A 769 -4.79 -8.15 -18.68
N GLN A 770 -5.86 -7.56 -19.23
CA GLN A 770 -6.78 -8.26 -20.12
C GLN A 770 -6.14 -8.70 -21.44
N THR A 771 -5.27 -7.88 -22.05
CA THR A 771 -4.63 -8.21 -23.34
C THR A 771 -3.36 -9.06 -23.21
N THR A 772 -2.59 -8.89 -22.13
CA THR A 772 -1.27 -9.51 -21.93
C THR A 772 -1.22 -10.61 -20.88
N GLY A 773 -2.17 -10.65 -19.93
CA GLY A 773 -2.11 -11.49 -18.74
C GLY A 773 -1.14 -11.01 -17.65
N VAL A 774 -0.37 -9.94 -17.86
CA VAL A 774 0.56 -9.39 -16.86
C VAL A 774 -0.22 -8.74 -15.72
N ASP A 775 0.16 -9.07 -14.48
CA ASP A 775 -0.54 -8.58 -13.29
C ASP A 775 -0.54 -7.05 -13.15
N ILE A 776 -1.65 -6.51 -12.65
CA ILE A 776 -1.89 -5.06 -12.49
C ILE A 776 -0.83 -4.43 -11.57
N HIS A 777 -0.40 -5.14 -10.53
CA HIS A 777 0.64 -4.69 -9.60
C HIS A 777 2.06 -4.81 -10.14
N ILE A 778 2.27 -5.44 -11.30
CA ILE A 778 3.56 -5.45 -12.03
C ILE A 778 3.61 -4.25 -12.98
N ILE A 779 2.60 -4.05 -13.82
CA ILE A 779 2.61 -2.96 -14.81
C ILE A 779 2.45 -1.57 -14.17
N THR A 780 1.69 -1.46 -13.08
CA THR A 780 1.43 -0.19 -12.39
C THR A 780 2.72 0.47 -11.85
N PRO A 781 3.58 -0.20 -11.04
CA PRO A 781 4.85 0.38 -10.62
C PRO A 781 5.79 0.71 -11.78
N ILE A 782 5.81 -0.08 -12.86
CA ILE A 782 6.67 0.16 -14.03
C ILE A 782 6.30 1.48 -14.71
N VAL A 783 5.03 1.60 -15.12
CA VAL A 783 4.52 2.80 -15.80
C VAL A 783 4.60 4.03 -14.90
N MET A 784 4.32 3.88 -13.59
CA MET A 784 4.44 5.00 -12.67
C MET A 784 5.89 5.42 -12.42
N THR A 785 6.84 4.49 -12.37
CA THR A 785 8.27 4.82 -12.25
C THR A 785 8.74 5.64 -13.45
N ILE A 786 8.31 5.26 -14.66
CA ILE A 786 8.61 5.99 -15.89
C ILE A 786 7.95 7.38 -15.87
N CYS A 787 6.69 7.48 -15.42
CA CYS A 787 5.99 8.76 -15.24
C CYS A 787 6.70 9.70 -14.25
N ILE A 788 7.06 9.19 -13.07
CA ILE A 788 7.82 9.91 -12.05
C ILE A 788 9.16 10.38 -12.63
N PHE A 789 9.85 9.51 -13.39
CA PHE A 789 11.18 9.79 -13.94
C PHE A 789 11.18 10.96 -14.93
N TYR A 790 10.36 10.94 -15.99
CA TYR A 790 10.34 12.05 -16.95
C TYR A 790 9.78 13.34 -16.36
N THR A 791 8.81 13.24 -15.43
CA THR A 791 8.23 14.41 -14.75
C THR A 791 9.24 15.08 -13.80
N CYS A 792 9.96 14.31 -12.98
CA CYS A 792 11.00 14.81 -12.06
C CYS A 792 12.17 15.47 -12.78
N LEU A 793 12.55 14.98 -13.97
CA LEU A 793 13.71 15.50 -14.69
C LEU A 793 13.39 16.78 -15.46
N GLY A 794 12.36 16.76 -16.31
CA GLY A 794 12.11 17.85 -17.27
C GLY A 794 10.94 18.80 -16.94
N GLY A 795 10.25 18.61 -15.82
CA GLY A 795 9.17 19.50 -15.37
C GLY A 795 8.04 19.67 -16.40
N ILE A 796 7.36 20.81 -16.38
CA ILE A 796 6.22 21.07 -17.27
C ILE A 796 6.62 21.06 -18.76
N LYS A 797 7.87 21.40 -19.10
CA LYS A 797 8.36 21.35 -20.49
C LYS A 797 8.37 19.91 -21.01
N ALA A 798 8.91 18.96 -20.24
CA ALA A 798 8.87 17.56 -20.61
C ALA A 798 7.43 17.04 -20.66
N VAL A 799 6.63 17.29 -19.63
CA VAL A 799 5.22 16.87 -19.57
C VAL A 799 4.44 17.31 -20.82
N VAL A 800 4.55 18.58 -21.21
CA VAL A 800 3.86 19.10 -22.40
C VAL A 800 4.33 18.43 -23.70
N TRP A 801 5.62 18.12 -23.83
CA TRP A 801 6.15 17.45 -25.04
C TRP A 801 5.92 15.94 -25.05
N THR A 802 5.89 15.26 -23.89
CA THR A 802 5.44 13.86 -23.81
C THR A 802 3.97 13.77 -24.19
N ASP A 803 3.13 14.70 -23.72
CA ASP A 803 1.71 14.75 -24.08
C ASP A 803 1.49 14.91 -25.59
N VAL A 804 2.30 15.72 -26.28
CA VAL A 804 2.24 15.91 -27.74
C VAL A 804 2.52 14.61 -28.51
N ILE A 805 3.40 13.75 -28.00
CA ILE A 805 3.66 12.42 -28.59
C ILE A 805 2.52 11.46 -28.23
N GLN A 806 2.12 11.45 -26.97
CA GLN A 806 1.06 10.60 -26.41
C GLN A 806 -0.27 10.79 -27.13
N ILE A 807 -0.65 12.03 -27.45
CA ILE A 807 -1.91 12.33 -28.14
C ILE A 807 -1.94 11.86 -29.60
N ILE A 808 -0.80 11.80 -30.29
CA ILE A 808 -0.70 11.22 -31.64
C ILE A 808 -1.06 9.73 -31.57
N LEU A 809 -0.58 9.02 -30.54
CA LEU A 809 -0.90 7.61 -30.32
C LEU A 809 -2.37 7.41 -29.94
N MET A 810 -2.95 8.30 -29.13
CA MET A 810 -4.37 8.28 -28.74
C MET A 810 -5.31 8.46 -29.95
N TYR A 811 -5.07 9.48 -30.79
CA TYR A 811 -5.85 9.68 -32.01
C TYR A 811 -5.63 8.56 -33.03
N GLY A 812 -4.37 8.19 -33.29
CA GLY A 812 -4.03 7.15 -34.25
C GLY A 812 -4.71 5.82 -33.92
N THR A 813 -4.72 5.46 -32.63
CA THR A 813 -5.46 4.32 -32.08
C THR A 813 -6.95 4.39 -32.39
N LEU A 814 -7.63 5.48 -32.01
CA LEU A 814 -9.09 5.57 -32.16
C LEU A 814 -9.51 5.61 -33.63
N VAL A 815 -8.77 6.33 -34.48
CA VAL A 815 -9.01 6.37 -35.93
C VAL A 815 -8.82 5.00 -36.57
N LEU A 816 -7.83 4.23 -36.12
CA LEU A 816 -7.57 2.89 -36.62
C LEU A 816 -8.72 1.92 -36.29
N ILE A 817 -9.23 1.96 -35.05
CA ILE A 817 -10.39 1.15 -34.63
C ILE A 817 -11.65 1.57 -35.42
N VAL A 818 -11.89 2.88 -35.60
CA VAL A 818 -12.97 3.40 -36.44
C VAL A 818 -12.88 2.82 -37.87
N ILE A 819 -11.73 2.93 -38.53
CA ILE A 819 -11.57 2.48 -39.92
C ILE A 819 -11.72 0.96 -40.02
N LYS A 820 -10.89 0.20 -39.30
CA LYS A 820 -10.82 -1.25 -39.45
C LYS A 820 -12.08 -1.94 -38.88
N GLY A 821 -12.65 -1.42 -37.80
CA GLY A 821 -13.88 -1.97 -37.23
C GLY A 821 -15.11 -1.68 -38.09
N THR A 822 -15.26 -0.48 -38.64
CA THR A 822 -16.38 -0.20 -39.56
C THR A 822 -16.29 -1.04 -40.84
N ILE A 823 -15.09 -1.31 -41.35
CA ILE A 823 -14.91 -2.29 -42.43
C ILE A 823 -15.34 -3.70 -41.98
N SER A 824 -14.93 -4.12 -40.78
CA SER A 824 -15.20 -5.47 -40.26
C SER A 824 -16.69 -5.72 -39.93
N VAL A 825 -17.45 -4.67 -39.60
CA VAL A 825 -18.91 -4.71 -39.38
C VAL A 825 -19.72 -4.75 -40.69
N GLY A 826 -19.09 -4.44 -41.85
CA GLY A 826 -19.76 -4.39 -43.15
C GLY A 826 -20.07 -2.98 -43.67
N GLY A 827 -19.46 -1.94 -43.09
CA GLY A 827 -19.56 -0.55 -43.53
C GLY A 827 -20.40 0.36 -42.63
N LEU A 828 -20.36 1.66 -42.91
CA LEU A 828 -21.00 2.69 -42.09
C LEU A 828 -22.52 2.53 -41.99
N SER A 829 -23.20 2.07 -43.06
CA SER A 829 -24.65 1.82 -43.02
C SER A 829 -24.99 0.84 -41.91
N VAL A 830 -24.34 -0.33 -41.88
CA VAL A 830 -24.60 -1.39 -40.88
C VAL A 830 -24.40 -0.89 -39.45
N VAL A 831 -23.41 -0.01 -39.22
CA VAL A 831 -23.21 0.64 -37.92
C VAL A 831 -24.39 1.54 -37.55
N ILE A 832 -24.91 2.33 -38.49
CA ILE A 832 -26.06 3.21 -38.27
C ILE A 832 -27.33 2.39 -38.06
N ASP A 833 -27.60 1.44 -38.96
CA ASP A 833 -28.82 0.61 -39.01
C ASP A 833 -29.00 -0.20 -37.72
N ARG A 834 -27.93 -0.87 -37.25
CA ARG A 834 -27.93 -1.63 -35.98
C ARG A 834 -28.17 -0.74 -34.77
N ASN A 835 -27.52 0.43 -34.69
CA ASN A 835 -27.69 1.34 -33.56
C ASN A 835 -29.09 1.98 -33.55
N TYR A 836 -29.63 2.32 -34.72
CA TYR A 836 -30.98 2.88 -34.87
C TYR A 836 -32.05 1.85 -34.46
N GLY A 837 -31.97 0.62 -34.99
CA GLY A 837 -32.88 -0.48 -34.63
C GLY A 837 -32.87 -0.84 -33.13
N SER A 838 -31.77 -0.54 -32.42
CA SER A 838 -31.64 -0.79 -30.98
C SER A 838 -32.06 0.37 -30.06
N GLY A 839 -32.46 1.51 -30.63
CA GLY A 839 -32.82 2.71 -29.84
C GLY A 839 -31.65 3.36 -29.09
N ARG A 840 -30.42 3.20 -29.60
CA ARG A 840 -29.20 3.86 -29.09
C ARG A 840 -28.99 5.26 -29.65
N PHE A 841 -29.50 5.54 -30.86
CA PHE A 841 -29.66 6.92 -31.31
C PHE A 841 -30.88 7.53 -30.65
N GLU A 842 -30.66 8.59 -29.88
CA GLU A 842 -31.68 9.20 -29.04
C GLU A 842 -31.77 10.71 -29.26
N ALA A 843 -33.00 11.23 -29.21
CA ALA A 843 -33.27 12.66 -29.10
C ALA A 843 -33.03 13.15 -27.67
N PRO A 844 -32.83 14.46 -27.43
CA PRO A 844 -32.51 14.98 -26.10
C PRO A 844 -33.70 14.81 -25.16
N ASP A 845 -33.47 14.22 -23.98
CA ASP A 845 -34.50 14.14 -22.94
C ASP A 845 -34.67 15.49 -22.22
N PHE A 846 -35.75 16.21 -22.52
CA PHE A 846 -36.04 17.53 -21.94
C PHE A 846 -36.75 17.48 -20.56
N ARG A 847 -36.90 16.30 -19.93
CA ARG A 847 -37.52 16.21 -18.59
C ARG A 847 -36.70 16.94 -17.53
N LEU A 848 -37.38 17.78 -16.75
CA LEU A 848 -36.83 18.56 -15.63
C LEU A 848 -36.73 17.72 -14.33
N ASP A 849 -36.25 16.48 -14.44
CA ASP A 849 -36.02 15.60 -13.29
C ASP A 849 -34.51 15.44 -13.05
N PRO A 850 -33.95 15.94 -11.92
CA PRO A 850 -32.53 15.88 -11.64
C PRO A 850 -32.03 14.48 -11.24
N THR A 851 -32.91 13.49 -11.04
CA THR A 851 -32.52 12.10 -10.80
C THR A 851 -32.24 11.31 -12.09
N ILE A 852 -32.60 11.86 -13.26
CA ILE A 852 -32.27 11.24 -14.55
C ILE A 852 -30.75 11.33 -14.77
N ARG A 853 -30.11 10.18 -15.01
CA ARG A 853 -28.66 10.04 -15.24
C ARG A 853 -28.14 11.10 -16.21
N HIS A 854 -28.72 11.19 -17.40
CA HIS A 854 -28.41 12.17 -18.46
C HIS A 854 -29.69 12.70 -19.11
N SER A 855 -30.26 13.78 -18.57
CA SER A 855 -31.22 14.62 -19.32
C SER A 855 -30.48 15.77 -20.02
N PHE A 856 -31.13 16.42 -21.00
CA PHE A 856 -30.63 17.63 -21.66
C PHE A 856 -30.24 18.71 -20.64
N TRP A 857 -31.05 18.91 -19.59
CA TRP A 857 -30.77 19.88 -18.52
C TRP A 857 -29.62 19.47 -17.61
N THR A 858 -29.52 18.17 -17.28
CA THR A 858 -28.41 17.61 -16.50
C THR A 858 -27.09 17.81 -17.22
N ILE A 859 -27.06 17.54 -18.53
CA ILE A 859 -25.88 17.76 -19.36
C ILE A 859 -25.61 19.25 -19.51
N LEU A 860 -26.57 20.05 -20.00
CA LEU A 860 -26.37 21.47 -20.29
C LEU A 860 -25.92 22.26 -19.06
N ILE A 861 -26.57 22.08 -17.91
CA ILE A 861 -26.30 22.87 -16.71
C ILE A 861 -25.22 22.20 -15.85
N GLY A 862 -25.42 20.93 -15.46
CA GLY A 862 -24.47 20.19 -14.64
C GLY A 862 -23.14 19.97 -15.35
N GLY A 863 -23.18 19.55 -16.61
CA GLY A 863 -22.00 19.39 -17.47
C GLY A 863 -21.24 20.70 -17.69
N THR A 864 -21.90 21.84 -17.98
CA THR A 864 -21.20 23.13 -18.13
C THR A 864 -20.43 23.49 -16.86
N ILE A 865 -21.06 23.30 -15.71
CA ILE A 865 -20.49 23.66 -14.40
C ILE A 865 -19.36 22.70 -14.00
N PHE A 866 -19.50 21.41 -14.26
CA PHE A 866 -18.45 20.41 -14.12
C PHE A 866 -17.22 20.75 -14.99
N TRP A 867 -17.45 20.99 -16.29
CA TRP A 867 -16.39 21.36 -17.24
C TRP A 867 -15.70 22.67 -16.86
N LEU A 868 -16.45 23.68 -16.41
CA LEU A 868 -15.90 24.96 -15.98
C LEU A 868 -14.95 24.81 -14.78
N ASN A 869 -15.30 23.96 -13.80
CA ASN A 869 -14.40 23.67 -12.69
C ASN A 869 -13.13 22.93 -13.14
N VAL A 870 -13.32 21.78 -13.82
CA VAL A 870 -12.22 20.87 -14.19
C VAL A 870 -11.20 21.54 -15.12
N ASN A 871 -11.64 22.49 -15.96
CA ASN A 871 -10.77 23.17 -16.91
C ASN A 871 -10.31 24.57 -16.46
N GLY A 872 -11.15 25.31 -15.75
CA GLY A 872 -10.88 26.71 -15.41
C GLY A 872 -10.25 26.93 -14.03
N LEU A 873 -10.50 26.05 -13.06
CA LEU A 873 -10.14 26.29 -11.65
C LEU A 873 -9.19 25.23 -11.09
N ASN A 874 -9.20 24.05 -11.68
CA ASN A 874 -8.29 22.96 -11.32
C ASN A 874 -6.85 23.31 -11.73
N GLN A 875 -5.93 23.24 -10.77
CA GLN A 875 -4.50 23.54 -10.94
C GLN A 875 -3.91 22.81 -12.16
N ASN A 876 -4.32 21.56 -12.40
CA ASN A 876 -3.85 20.71 -13.50
C ASN A 876 -3.95 21.37 -14.88
N MET A 877 -4.99 22.18 -15.12
CA MET A 877 -5.27 22.80 -16.42
C MET A 877 -4.81 24.25 -16.48
N ILE A 878 -5.16 25.03 -15.46
CA ILE A 878 -4.87 26.47 -15.40
C ILE A 878 -3.37 26.78 -15.39
N GLN A 879 -2.54 25.94 -14.76
CA GLN A 879 -1.08 26.10 -14.73
C GLN A 879 -0.47 26.12 -16.15
N ARG A 880 -1.09 25.41 -17.11
CA ARG A 880 -0.68 25.37 -18.51
C ARG A 880 -1.11 26.60 -19.29
N TYR A 881 -2.32 27.13 -19.06
CA TYR A 881 -2.69 28.46 -19.59
C TYR A 881 -1.74 29.55 -19.07
N MET A 882 -1.27 29.41 -17.82
CA MET A 882 -0.29 30.31 -17.20
C MET A 882 1.17 30.09 -17.65
N SER A 883 1.46 29.01 -18.38
CA SER A 883 2.77 28.80 -19.04
C SER A 883 2.92 29.55 -20.37
N LEU A 884 1.82 30.14 -20.87
CA LEU A 884 1.78 30.92 -22.11
C LEU A 884 2.00 32.41 -21.84
N LYS A 885 2.61 33.09 -22.82
CA LYS A 885 3.14 34.45 -22.67
C LYS A 885 2.11 35.52 -22.31
N ASP A 886 0.90 35.41 -22.84
CA ASP A 886 -0.11 36.47 -22.77
C ASP A 886 -1.55 35.92 -22.84
N VAL A 887 -2.54 36.72 -22.44
CA VAL A 887 -3.96 36.35 -22.49
C VAL A 887 -4.42 35.94 -23.89
N LYS A 888 -3.89 36.51 -24.98
CA LYS A 888 -4.30 36.17 -26.35
C LYS A 888 -3.75 34.80 -26.75
N THR A 889 -2.49 34.50 -26.42
CA THR A 889 -1.91 33.17 -26.63
C THR A 889 -2.57 32.10 -25.76
N ALA A 890 -2.89 32.39 -24.50
CA ALA A 890 -3.68 31.51 -23.63
C ALA A 890 -5.07 31.20 -24.20
N ARG A 891 -5.80 32.23 -24.65
CA ARG A 891 -7.10 32.10 -25.31
C ARG A 891 -7.04 31.31 -26.62
N LYS A 892 -5.99 31.49 -27.44
CA LYS A 892 -5.77 30.70 -28.65
C LYS A 892 -5.54 29.23 -28.30
N GLY A 893 -4.73 28.95 -27.29
CA GLY A 893 -4.49 27.59 -26.78
C GLY A 893 -5.77 26.92 -26.28
N GLN A 894 -6.61 27.67 -25.57
CA GLN A 894 -7.93 27.21 -25.15
C GLN A 894 -8.84 26.83 -26.34
N VAL A 895 -8.94 27.66 -27.38
CA VAL A 895 -9.78 27.34 -28.55
C VAL A 895 -9.28 26.09 -29.26
N MET A 896 -7.97 25.94 -29.41
CA MET A 896 -7.35 24.73 -29.97
C MET A 896 -7.62 23.49 -29.10
N TYR A 897 -7.57 23.64 -27.78
CA TYR A 897 -7.96 22.60 -26.82
C TYR A 897 -9.42 22.16 -26.99
N VAL A 898 -10.36 23.12 -27.07
CA VAL A 898 -11.79 22.84 -27.26
C VAL A 898 -12.06 22.08 -28.56
N ILE A 899 -11.41 22.48 -29.66
CA ILE A 899 -11.52 21.78 -30.94
C ILE A 899 -10.99 20.34 -30.81
N GLY A 900 -9.80 20.15 -30.25
CA GLY A 900 -9.21 18.82 -30.07
C GLY A 900 -10.06 17.91 -29.18
N VAL A 901 -10.42 18.35 -27.98
CA VAL A 901 -11.21 17.51 -27.07
C VAL A 901 -12.59 17.15 -27.64
N THR A 902 -13.19 18.05 -28.44
CA THR A 902 -14.43 17.77 -29.19
C THR A 902 -14.25 16.65 -30.21
N VAL A 903 -13.21 16.72 -31.05
CA VAL A 903 -12.90 15.66 -32.03
C VAL A 903 -12.61 14.33 -31.34
N MET A 904 -11.87 14.34 -30.23
CA MET A 904 -11.57 13.12 -29.48
C MET A 904 -12.83 12.48 -28.89
N ILE A 905 -13.69 13.25 -28.21
CA ILE A 905 -14.94 12.71 -27.64
C ILE A 905 -15.87 12.21 -28.75
N PHE A 906 -15.92 12.88 -29.91
CA PHE A 906 -16.67 12.39 -31.07
C PHE A 906 -16.16 11.03 -31.57
N LEU A 907 -14.84 10.82 -31.61
CA LEU A 907 -14.25 9.51 -31.93
C LEU A 907 -14.58 8.45 -30.87
N CYS A 908 -14.55 8.77 -29.57
CA CYS A 908 -14.98 7.83 -28.52
C CYS A 908 -16.47 7.46 -28.64
N VAL A 909 -17.33 8.45 -28.93
CA VAL A 909 -18.77 8.21 -29.17
C VAL A 909 -18.98 7.25 -30.35
N TYR A 910 -18.30 7.49 -31.47
CA TYR A 910 -18.39 6.61 -32.64
C TYR A 910 -17.88 5.20 -32.32
N ASN A 911 -16.77 5.07 -31.57
CA ASN A 911 -16.27 3.76 -31.14
C ASN A 911 -17.27 3.02 -30.24
N GLY A 912 -18.06 3.70 -29.41
CA GLY A 912 -19.16 3.09 -28.64
C GLY A 912 -20.33 2.59 -29.50
N LEU A 913 -20.72 3.33 -30.54
CA LEU A 913 -21.70 2.88 -31.53
C LEU A 913 -21.17 1.67 -32.32
N LEU A 914 -19.89 1.71 -32.71
CA LEU A 914 -19.21 0.63 -33.42
C LEU A 914 -19.08 -0.65 -32.58
N LEU A 915 -18.74 -0.50 -31.30
CA LEU A 915 -18.72 -1.58 -30.30
C LEU A 915 -20.08 -2.28 -30.19
N TYR A 916 -21.18 -1.51 -30.21
CA TYR A 916 -22.52 -2.11 -30.26
C TYR A 916 -22.81 -2.78 -31.59
N ALA A 917 -22.51 -2.11 -32.72
CA ALA A 917 -22.75 -2.68 -34.03
C ALA A 917 -21.98 -3.98 -34.28
N MET A 918 -20.83 -4.19 -33.63
CA MET A 918 -20.12 -5.47 -33.64
C MET A 918 -20.85 -6.53 -32.80
N TYR A 919 -21.15 -6.23 -31.54
CA TYR A 919 -21.67 -7.18 -30.56
C TYR A 919 -23.21 -7.18 -30.42
N HIS A 920 -23.95 -6.73 -31.44
CA HIS A 920 -25.41 -6.52 -31.33
C HIS A 920 -26.22 -7.80 -31.01
N ASP A 921 -25.88 -8.92 -31.64
CA ASP A 921 -26.53 -10.24 -31.45
C ASP A 921 -25.81 -11.12 -30.42
N CYS A 922 -24.62 -10.70 -29.95
CA CYS A 922 -23.84 -11.47 -28.98
C CYS A 922 -23.09 -10.52 -28.03
N ASP A 923 -23.76 -10.09 -26.97
CA ASP A 923 -23.19 -9.24 -25.94
C ASP A 923 -22.13 -9.98 -25.09
N PRO A 924 -20.86 -9.54 -25.12
CA PRO A 924 -19.80 -10.13 -24.31
C PRO A 924 -19.96 -9.88 -22.79
N LEU A 925 -20.77 -8.91 -22.35
CA LEU A 925 -20.97 -8.61 -20.92
C LEU A 925 -21.94 -9.60 -20.25
N THR A 926 -23.03 -9.95 -20.94
CA THR A 926 -24.05 -10.92 -20.47
C THR A 926 -23.50 -12.36 -20.50
N THR A 927 -22.74 -12.71 -21.54
CA THR A 927 -22.04 -14.00 -21.67
C THR A 927 -20.82 -14.17 -20.76
N LYS A 928 -20.43 -13.12 -20.02
CA LYS A 928 -19.23 -13.04 -19.15
C LYS A 928 -17.88 -13.14 -19.87
N LEU A 929 -17.85 -13.02 -21.21
CA LEU A 929 -16.60 -12.90 -21.98
C LEU A 929 -15.83 -11.61 -21.61
N ALA A 930 -16.56 -10.52 -21.36
CA ALA A 930 -16.10 -9.34 -20.64
C ALA A 930 -16.60 -9.40 -19.19
N LYS A 931 -15.69 -9.43 -18.21
CA LYS A 931 -16.05 -9.56 -16.79
C LYS A 931 -16.45 -8.21 -16.16
N ALA A 932 -15.99 -7.10 -16.73
CA ALA A 932 -16.33 -5.74 -16.32
C ALA A 932 -16.63 -4.83 -17.52
N LYS A 933 -17.36 -3.73 -17.31
CA LYS A 933 -17.80 -2.81 -18.36
C LYS A 933 -16.62 -2.20 -19.14
N ASP A 934 -15.56 -1.80 -18.44
CA ASP A 934 -14.38 -1.15 -19.03
C ASP A 934 -13.54 -2.10 -19.92
N GLN A 935 -13.84 -3.41 -19.91
CA GLN A 935 -13.15 -4.45 -20.69
C GLN A 935 -13.69 -4.62 -22.12
N LEU A 936 -14.78 -3.94 -22.49
CA LEU A 936 -15.41 -4.06 -23.82
C LEU A 936 -14.53 -3.50 -24.95
N MET A 937 -13.91 -2.32 -24.74
CA MET A 937 -13.03 -1.71 -25.75
C MET A 937 -11.74 -2.51 -25.99
N PRO A 938 -11.01 -2.99 -24.97
CA PRO A 938 -9.89 -3.91 -25.19
C PRO A 938 -10.31 -5.21 -25.89
N LEU A 939 -11.49 -5.77 -25.58
CA LEU A 939 -12.00 -6.98 -26.24
C LEU A 939 -12.22 -6.74 -27.75
N LEU A 940 -12.89 -5.64 -28.12
CA LEU A 940 -13.13 -5.23 -29.50
C LEU A 940 -11.82 -5.09 -30.29
N VAL A 941 -10.79 -4.52 -29.66
CA VAL A 941 -9.46 -4.35 -30.26
C VAL A 941 -8.77 -5.69 -30.50
N MET A 942 -8.79 -6.58 -29.51
CA MET A 942 -8.19 -7.91 -29.65
C MET A 942 -8.92 -8.76 -30.70
N ASP A 943 -10.23 -8.58 -30.89
CA ASP A 943 -10.96 -9.32 -31.93
C ASP A 943 -10.70 -8.79 -33.35
N ILE A 944 -10.65 -7.47 -33.52
CA ILE A 944 -10.53 -6.82 -34.85
C ILE A 944 -9.08 -6.77 -35.35
N LEU A 945 -8.09 -6.68 -34.45
CA LEU A 945 -6.68 -6.45 -34.78
C LEU A 945 -5.76 -7.66 -34.56
N LYS A 946 -6.28 -8.82 -34.14
CA LYS A 946 -5.51 -10.07 -33.90
C LYS A 946 -4.58 -10.48 -35.05
N ASP A 947 -4.95 -10.20 -36.30
CA ASP A 947 -4.20 -10.60 -37.49
C ASP A 947 -3.12 -9.58 -37.92
N LEU A 948 -3.01 -8.44 -37.22
CA LEU A 948 -2.15 -7.31 -37.59
C LEU A 948 -1.15 -6.97 -36.45
N PRO A 949 0.05 -7.58 -36.45
CA PRO A 949 0.99 -7.43 -35.34
C PRO A 949 1.45 -5.97 -35.15
N GLY A 950 1.51 -5.53 -33.89
CA GLY A 950 1.88 -4.17 -33.50
C GLY A 950 0.70 -3.21 -33.34
N LEU A 951 -0.48 -3.51 -33.91
CA LEU A 951 -1.67 -2.64 -33.79
C LEU A 951 -2.41 -2.80 -32.45
N PRO A 952 -2.56 -4.01 -31.87
CA PRO A 952 -2.93 -4.15 -30.45
C PRO A 952 -1.96 -3.42 -29.50
N GLY A 953 -0.66 -3.47 -29.79
CA GLY A 953 0.37 -2.71 -29.09
C GLY A 953 0.19 -1.20 -29.19
N LEU A 954 -0.19 -0.70 -30.38
CA LEU A 954 -0.52 0.71 -30.60
C LEU A 954 -1.73 1.15 -29.75
N PHE A 955 -2.79 0.34 -29.67
CA PHE A 955 -3.94 0.65 -28.81
C PHE A 955 -3.56 0.74 -27.33
N ILE A 956 -2.82 -0.26 -26.83
CA ILE A 956 -2.33 -0.26 -25.44
C ILE A 956 -1.41 0.94 -25.20
N ALA A 957 -0.54 1.29 -26.15
CA ALA A 957 0.27 2.50 -26.08
C ALA A 957 -0.58 3.78 -26.05
N GLY A 958 -1.68 3.86 -26.81
CA GLY A 958 -2.64 4.97 -26.77
C GLY A 958 -3.39 5.08 -25.43
N VAL A 959 -3.83 3.95 -24.87
CA VAL A 959 -4.52 3.87 -23.57
C VAL A 959 -3.60 4.28 -22.41
N PHE A 960 -2.35 3.82 -22.41
CA PHE A 960 -1.36 4.29 -21.44
C PHE A 960 -0.89 5.72 -21.68
N SER A 961 -0.81 6.18 -22.93
CA SER A 961 -0.50 7.57 -23.28
C SER A 961 -1.51 8.53 -22.64
N ALA A 962 -2.80 8.21 -22.75
CA ALA A 962 -3.90 8.94 -22.11
C ALA A 962 -3.71 9.04 -20.58
N ALA A 963 -3.36 7.93 -19.92
CA ALA A 963 -3.15 7.91 -18.48
C ALA A 963 -1.85 8.60 -18.03
N LEU A 964 -0.73 8.37 -18.72
CA LEU A 964 0.57 8.99 -18.46
C LEU A 964 0.51 10.51 -18.57
N SER A 965 -0.23 11.03 -19.55
CA SER A 965 -0.49 12.46 -19.67
C SER A 965 -1.19 13.00 -18.41
N SER A 966 -2.34 12.43 -18.04
CA SER A 966 -3.09 12.83 -16.84
C SER A 966 -2.26 12.68 -15.55
N LEU A 967 -1.49 11.59 -15.39
CA LEU A 967 -0.62 11.33 -14.24
C LEU A 967 0.48 12.38 -14.10
N SER A 968 1.25 12.60 -15.16
CA SER A 968 2.37 13.54 -15.15
C SER A 968 1.91 15.00 -14.95
N THR A 969 0.71 15.33 -15.43
CA THR A 969 0.03 16.60 -15.15
C THR A 969 -0.32 16.75 -13.67
N GLY A 970 -0.98 15.76 -13.08
CA GLY A 970 -1.36 15.80 -11.66
C GLY A 970 -0.15 15.85 -10.73
N LEU A 971 0.92 15.11 -11.07
CA LEU A 971 2.19 15.15 -10.34
C LEU A 971 2.87 16.53 -10.44
N ASN A 972 2.93 17.15 -11.62
CA ASN A 972 3.50 18.49 -11.79
C ASN A 972 2.66 19.56 -11.06
N ALA A 973 1.34 19.51 -11.15
CA ALA A 973 0.43 20.39 -10.43
C ALA A 973 0.52 20.23 -8.90
N MET A 974 0.66 19.00 -8.41
CA MET A 974 0.91 18.74 -6.99
C MET A 974 2.24 19.34 -6.54
N SER A 975 3.28 19.26 -7.36
CA SER A 975 4.58 19.89 -7.07
C SER A 975 4.52 21.42 -6.99
N ALA A 976 3.64 22.06 -7.78
CA ALA A 976 3.36 23.49 -7.67
C ALA A 976 2.65 23.83 -6.35
N VAL A 977 1.58 23.11 -6.02
CA VAL A 977 0.76 23.35 -4.82
C VAL A 977 1.54 23.08 -3.54
N VAL A 978 2.31 22.00 -3.47
CA VAL A 978 3.15 21.72 -2.30
C VAL A 978 4.22 22.80 -2.10
N LEU A 979 4.89 23.24 -3.17
CA LEU A 979 5.88 24.32 -3.06
C LEU A 979 5.24 25.66 -2.65
N GLU A 980 4.21 26.10 -3.38
CA GLU A 980 3.64 27.44 -3.23
C GLU A 980 2.73 27.59 -2.02
N ASP A 981 1.95 26.56 -1.66
CA ASP A 981 0.88 26.65 -0.64
C ASP A 981 1.27 26.00 0.69
N PHE A 982 2.04 24.89 0.66
CA PHE A 982 2.42 24.15 1.87
C PHE A 982 3.85 24.38 2.35
N CYS A 983 4.80 24.73 1.47
CA CYS A 983 6.19 25.01 1.86
C CYS A 983 6.47 26.50 2.04
N LYS A 984 6.42 27.29 0.95
CA LYS A 984 6.76 28.73 0.97
C LYS A 984 6.04 29.53 2.07
N PRO A 985 4.73 29.36 2.35
CA PRO A 985 4.05 30.19 3.35
C PRO A 985 4.42 29.83 4.79
N PHE A 986 5.03 28.67 5.04
CA PHE A 986 5.38 28.20 6.39
C PHE A 986 6.87 28.38 6.71
N MET A 987 7.71 28.76 5.74
CA MET A 987 9.15 28.95 5.93
C MET A 987 9.51 30.43 6.14
N LYS A 988 9.84 30.80 7.39
CA LYS A 988 10.12 32.20 7.78
C LYS A 988 11.25 32.89 7.01
N ASN A 989 12.25 32.12 6.55
CA ASN A 989 13.44 32.65 5.88
C ASN A 989 13.35 32.54 4.34
N GLY A 990 12.15 32.32 3.79
CA GLY A 990 11.96 31.97 2.39
C GLY A 990 12.44 30.54 2.06
N VAL A 991 12.36 30.18 0.79
CA VAL A 991 12.79 28.87 0.26
C VAL A 991 13.86 29.12 -0.80
N THR A 992 15.06 28.59 -0.59
CA THR A 992 16.16 28.70 -1.57
C THR A 992 15.83 27.92 -2.86
N GLU A 993 16.49 28.23 -3.97
CA GLU A 993 16.29 27.49 -5.24
C GLU A 993 16.51 25.98 -5.05
N ARG A 994 17.64 25.58 -4.42
CA ARG A 994 17.92 24.16 -4.13
C ARG A 994 16.83 23.50 -3.28
N GLN A 995 16.28 24.20 -2.28
CA GLN A 995 15.17 23.65 -1.49
C GLN A 995 13.91 23.50 -2.34
N SER A 996 13.58 24.50 -3.18
CA SER A 996 12.45 24.43 -4.11
C SER A 996 12.60 23.26 -5.08
N ALA A 997 13.79 23.08 -5.65
CA ALA A 997 14.18 21.98 -6.52
C ALA A 997 13.97 20.59 -5.89
N TYR A 998 14.38 20.41 -4.63
CA TYR A 998 14.16 19.17 -3.88
C TYR A 998 12.69 18.98 -3.48
N ILE A 999 11.98 20.04 -3.08
CA ILE A 999 10.55 19.97 -2.70
C ILE A 999 9.69 19.54 -3.89
N MET A 1000 9.86 20.15 -5.07
CA MET A 1000 9.07 19.81 -6.25
C MET A 1000 9.28 18.36 -6.69
N ARG A 1001 10.54 17.94 -6.84
CA ARG A 1001 10.87 16.57 -7.30
C ARG A 1001 10.58 15.51 -6.23
N GLY A 1002 10.78 15.85 -4.95
CA GLY A 1002 10.38 15.00 -3.82
C GLY A 1002 8.85 14.82 -3.75
N THR A 1003 8.08 15.86 -4.07
CA THR A 1003 6.61 15.76 -4.15
C THR A 1003 6.18 14.80 -5.26
N VAL A 1004 6.74 14.92 -6.47
CA VAL A 1004 6.46 14.00 -7.58
C VAL A 1004 6.77 12.54 -7.19
N LEU A 1005 7.91 12.29 -6.53
CA LEU A 1005 8.28 10.95 -6.06
C LEU A 1005 7.31 10.41 -5.00
N VAL A 1006 7.02 11.19 -3.95
CA VAL A 1006 6.17 10.75 -2.82
C VAL A 1006 4.73 10.51 -3.28
N ILE A 1007 4.15 11.46 -4.02
CA ILE A 1007 2.78 11.36 -4.53
C ILE A 1007 2.67 10.23 -5.57
N GLY A 1008 3.73 9.99 -6.34
CA GLY A 1008 3.79 8.85 -7.25
C GLY A 1008 3.80 7.50 -6.52
N ILE A 1009 4.62 7.34 -5.48
CA ILE A 1009 4.63 6.12 -4.64
C ILE A 1009 3.30 5.92 -3.92
N VAL A 1010 2.71 6.98 -3.36
CA VAL A 1010 1.37 6.96 -2.76
C VAL A 1010 0.33 6.51 -3.79
N SER A 1011 0.43 7.01 -5.02
CA SER A 1011 -0.52 6.62 -6.08
C SER A 1011 -0.42 5.13 -6.42
N VAL A 1012 0.79 4.55 -6.50
CA VAL A 1012 0.97 3.09 -6.70
C VAL A 1012 0.42 2.29 -5.51
N ALA A 1013 0.66 2.74 -4.27
CA ALA A 1013 0.15 2.05 -3.09
C ALA A 1013 -1.38 2.07 -3.01
N LEU A 1014 -2.01 3.18 -3.43
CA LEU A 1014 -3.47 3.30 -3.46
C LEU A 1014 -4.13 2.52 -4.61
N VAL A 1015 -3.39 2.01 -5.61
CA VAL A 1015 -3.97 1.09 -6.61
C VAL A 1015 -4.47 -0.21 -5.98
N TYR A 1016 -3.80 -0.68 -4.91
CA TYR A 1016 -4.27 -1.82 -4.10
C TYR A 1016 -5.58 -1.53 -3.36
N VAL A 1017 -5.96 -0.26 -3.19
CA VAL A 1017 -7.28 0.13 -2.66
C VAL A 1017 -8.29 0.24 -3.81
N VAL A 1018 -7.92 0.89 -4.92
CA VAL A 1018 -8.80 1.13 -6.07
C VAL A 1018 -9.35 -0.16 -6.70
N GLN A 1019 -8.56 -1.23 -6.74
CA GLN A 1019 -9.00 -2.52 -7.29
C GLN A 1019 -10.15 -3.20 -6.53
N HIS A 1020 -10.47 -2.72 -5.32
CA HIS A 1020 -11.64 -3.18 -4.53
C HIS A 1020 -12.77 -2.14 -4.52
N LEU A 1021 -12.66 -1.07 -5.31
CA LEU A 1021 -13.72 -0.11 -5.58
C LEU A 1021 -14.45 -0.51 -6.88
N GLY A 1022 -15.75 -0.23 -6.95
CA GLY A 1022 -16.63 -0.67 -8.04
C GLY A 1022 -16.47 0.10 -9.36
N ALA A 1023 -17.59 0.53 -9.96
CA ALA A 1023 -17.64 1.07 -11.31
C ALA A 1023 -16.73 2.30 -11.54
N VAL A 1024 -15.64 2.09 -12.28
CA VAL A 1024 -14.46 2.97 -12.27
C VAL A 1024 -14.73 4.35 -12.88
N LEU A 1025 -15.42 4.40 -14.02
CA LEU A 1025 -15.83 5.67 -14.67
C LEU A 1025 -16.66 6.54 -13.72
N GLN A 1026 -17.69 5.96 -13.09
CA GLN A 1026 -18.61 6.70 -12.23
C GLN A 1026 -17.92 7.16 -10.94
N LEU A 1027 -17.12 6.30 -10.31
CA LEU A 1027 -16.29 6.62 -9.15
C LEU A 1027 -15.33 7.78 -9.45
N SER A 1028 -14.70 7.80 -10.63
CA SER A 1028 -13.77 8.85 -11.06
C SER A 1028 -14.43 10.22 -11.23
N MET A 1029 -15.75 10.27 -11.46
CA MET A 1029 -16.52 11.50 -11.64
C MET A 1029 -17.24 11.92 -10.35
N SER A 1030 -17.71 10.97 -9.52
CA SER A 1030 -18.45 11.27 -8.30
C SER A 1030 -17.55 11.64 -7.12
N VAL A 1031 -16.43 10.95 -6.91
CA VAL A 1031 -15.58 11.14 -5.72
C VAL A 1031 -14.85 12.50 -5.74
N PRO A 1032 -14.20 12.94 -6.85
CA PRO A 1032 -13.54 14.24 -6.87
C PRO A 1032 -14.50 15.43 -6.76
N THR A 1033 -15.76 15.28 -7.20
CA THR A 1033 -16.75 16.38 -7.17
C THR A 1033 -17.20 16.74 -5.74
N ALA A 1034 -17.02 15.85 -4.77
CA ALA A 1034 -17.17 16.17 -3.35
C ALA A 1034 -16.19 17.28 -2.88
N CYS A 1035 -15.03 17.38 -3.50
CA CYS A 1035 -14.03 18.44 -3.26
C CYS A 1035 -14.16 19.60 -4.26
N PHE A 1036 -14.38 19.29 -5.54
CA PHE A 1036 -14.43 20.29 -6.61
C PHE A 1036 -15.68 21.19 -6.56
N GLY A 1037 -16.85 20.68 -6.16
CA GLY A 1037 -18.06 21.49 -6.01
C GLY A 1037 -17.90 22.62 -4.99
N PRO A 1038 -17.50 22.33 -3.74
CA PRO A 1038 -17.21 23.36 -2.75
C PRO A 1038 -16.10 24.32 -3.21
N MET A 1039 -15.08 23.81 -3.91
CA MET A 1039 -14.02 24.64 -4.48
C MET A 1039 -14.54 25.65 -5.50
N LEU A 1040 -15.38 25.21 -6.43
CA LEU A 1040 -16.05 26.08 -7.40
C LEU A 1040 -16.80 27.20 -6.69
N GLY A 1041 -17.56 26.88 -5.64
CA GLY A 1041 -18.30 27.87 -4.86
C GLY A 1041 -17.41 28.95 -4.26
N VAL A 1042 -16.24 28.59 -3.72
CA VAL A 1042 -15.26 29.56 -3.21
C VAL A 1042 -14.75 30.49 -4.32
N TYR A 1043 -14.47 29.97 -5.52
CA TYR A 1043 -14.06 30.79 -6.67
C TYR A 1043 -15.20 31.65 -7.24
N VAL A 1044 -16.44 31.14 -7.26
CA VAL A 1044 -17.63 31.93 -7.65
C VAL A 1044 -17.79 33.12 -6.71
N VAL A 1045 -17.83 32.88 -5.40
CA VAL A 1045 -17.87 33.94 -4.38
C VAL A 1045 -16.69 34.91 -4.55
N GLY A 1046 -15.48 34.38 -4.83
CA GLY A 1046 -14.29 35.18 -5.08
C GLY A 1046 -14.42 36.14 -6.25
N PHE A 1047 -14.79 35.63 -7.43
CA PHE A 1047 -14.84 36.38 -8.68
C PHE A 1047 -16.05 37.30 -8.81
N THR A 1048 -17.20 36.94 -8.23
CA THR A 1048 -18.47 37.62 -8.49
C THR A 1048 -19.10 38.36 -7.31
N LEU A 1049 -18.72 38.02 -6.07
CA LEU A 1049 -19.33 38.58 -4.85
C LEU A 1049 -18.28 39.36 -4.01
N PRO A 1050 -17.91 40.59 -4.41
CA PRO A 1050 -16.89 41.38 -3.69
C PRO A 1050 -17.29 41.72 -2.24
N TRP A 1051 -18.59 41.81 -1.95
CA TRP A 1051 -19.12 42.08 -0.61
C TRP A 1051 -19.05 40.89 0.37
N VAL A 1052 -18.71 39.68 -0.08
CA VAL A 1052 -18.58 38.52 0.81
C VAL A 1052 -17.18 38.47 1.41
N GLY A 1053 -17.12 38.44 2.74
CA GLY A 1053 -15.87 38.46 3.50
C GLY A 1053 -15.28 37.07 3.79
N LYS A 1054 -13.95 37.03 3.98
CA LYS A 1054 -13.15 35.80 4.21
C LYS A 1054 -13.72 34.80 5.24
N ARG A 1055 -14.30 35.28 6.35
CA ARG A 1055 -14.88 34.41 7.39
C ARG A 1055 -16.10 33.67 6.84
N ALA A 1056 -17.00 34.39 6.19
CA ALA A 1056 -18.22 33.83 5.62
C ALA A 1056 -17.91 32.79 4.53
N THR A 1057 -16.95 33.11 3.64
CA THR A 1057 -16.46 32.16 2.62
C THR A 1057 -15.88 30.88 3.22
N LEU A 1058 -15.08 30.98 4.29
CA LEU A 1058 -14.46 29.80 4.92
C LEU A 1058 -15.50 28.88 5.58
N TYR A 1059 -16.46 29.44 6.33
CA TYR A 1059 -17.53 28.64 6.94
C TYR A 1059 -18.45 28.02 5.87
N GLY A 1060 -18.78 28.78 4.82
CA GLY A 1060 -19.55 28.25 3.70
C GLY A 1060 -18.83 27.10 2.99
N ALA A 1061 -17.51 27.22 2.77
CA ALA A 1061 -16.68 26.19 2.17
C ALA A 1061 -16.64 24.88 3.01
N ILE A 1062 -16.51 25.01 4.34
CA ILE A 1062 -16.53 23.86 5.26
C ILE A 1062 -17.88 23.15 5.23
N ILE A 1063 -18.99 23.90 5.30
CA ILE A 1063 -20.34 23.32 5.25
C ILE A 1063 -20.60 22.67 3.89
N GLY A 1064 -20.24 23.33 2.79
CA GLY A 1064 -20.34 22.74 1.45
C GLY A 1064 -19.55 21.43 1.32
N CYS A 1065 -18.35 21.35 1.90
CA CYS A 1065 -17.56 20.12 1.93
C CYS A 1065 -18.24 19.00 2.73
N ILE A 1066 -18.70 19.28 3.95
CA ILE A 1066 -19.39 18.28 4.79
C ILE A 1066 -20.68 17.79 4.11
N THR A 1067 -21.48 18.71 3.56
CA THR A 1067 -22.72 18.38 2.83
C THR A 1067 -22.42 17.52 1.61
N MET A 1068 -21.44 17.90 0.78
CA MET A 1068 -21.12 17.13 -0.42
C MET A 1068 -20.47 15.78 -0.12
N MET A 1069 -19.61 15.68 0.89
CA MET A 1069 -19.08 14.39 1.35
C MET A 1069 -20.20 13.47 1.84
N THR A 1070 -21.19 14.00 2.57
CA THR A 1070 -22.36 13.23 3.03
C THR A 1070 -23.21 12.74 1.86
N ILE A 1071 -23.48 13.60 0.87
CA ILE A 1071 -24.28 13.26 -0.31
C ILE A 1071 -23.57 12.22 -1.18
N VAL A 1072 -22.29 12.43 -1.49
CA VAL A 1072 -21.52 11.51 -2.33
C VAL A 1072 -21.30 10.17 -1.63
N PHE A 1073 -20.95 10.15 -0.34
CA PHE A 1073 -20.75 8.90 0.40
C PHE A 1073 -22.04 8.07 0.47
N LYS A 1074 -23.18 8.69 0.80
CA LYS A 1074 -24.47 7.98 0.77
C LYS A 1074 -24.84 7.51 -0.62
N ALA A 1075 -24.68 8.32 -1.66
CA ALA A 1075 -24.92 7.89 -3.03
C ALA A 1075 -24.04 6.68 -3.43
N GLN A 1076 -22.78 6.63 -3.02
CA GLN A 1076 -21.93 5.44 -3.23
C GLN A 1076 -22.42 4.22 -2.41
N ALA A 1077 -22.86 4.42 -1.17
CA ALA A 1077 -23.38 3.35 -0.32
C ALA A 1077 -24.68 2.73 -0.88
N GLU A 1078 -25.66 3.55 -1.28
CA GLU A 1078 -26.91 3.05 -1.87
C GLU A 1078 -26.68 2.33 -3.22
N MET A 1079 -25.67 2.73 -4.00
CA MET A 1079 -25.26 1.96 -5.19
C MET A 1079 -24.55 0.65 -4.85
N ALA A 1080 -23.78 0.60 -3.76
CA ALA A 1080 -23.10 -0.61 -3.30
C ALA A 1080 -24.07 -1.63 -2.68
N LEU A 1081 -25.13 -1.15 -2.02
CA LEU A 1081 -26.25 -1.96 -1.50
C LEU A 1081 -27.23 -2.41 -2.60
N GLY A 1082 -27.11 -1.87 -3.81
CA GLY A 1082 -27.96 -2.22 -4.95
C GLY A 1082 -29.28 -1.46 -5.05
N HIS A 1083 -29.60 -0.59 -4.08
CA HIS A 1083 -30.81 0.24 -4.07
C HIS A 1083 -30.84 1.27 -5.21
N MET A 1084 -29.68 1.70 -5.73
CA MET A 1084 -29.59 2.57 -6.91
C MET A 1084 -28.96 1.86 -8.10
N LYS A 1085 -29.77 1.46 -9.08
CA LYS A 1085 -29.36 0.79 -10.32
C LYS A 1085 -29.85 1.56 -11.55
N PHE A 1086 -28.96 1.86 -12.49
CA PHE A 1086 -29.31 2.47 -13.77
C PHE A 1086 -29.53 1.38 -14.83
N GLU A 1087 -30.73 1.32 -15.39
CA GLU A 1087 -31.10 0.36 -16.45
C GLU A 1087 -30.24 0.54 -17.72
N TYR A 1088 -29.96 -0.57 -18.40
CA TYR A 1088 -29.24 -0.59 -19.67
C TYR A 1088 -30.24 -0.64 -20.83
N LYS A 1089 -29.81 -0.18 -22.01
CA LYS A 1089 -30.51 -0.47 -23.28
C LYS A 1089 -30.48 -1.98 -23.55
N PRO A 1090 -31.43 -2.54 -24.33
CA PRO A 1090 -31.44 -3.96 -24.66
C PRO A 1090 -30.12 -4.47 -25.28
N LEU A 1091 -29.81 -5.73 -24.95
CA LEU A 1091 -28.65 -6.51 -25.37
C LEU A 1091 -29.14 -7.91 -25.73
N SER A 1092 -28.59 -8.53 -26.79
CA SER A 1092 -28.93 -9.91 -27.20
C SER A 1092 -27.74 -10.85 -27.03
N THR A 1093 -28.05 -12.14 -26.85
CA THR A 1093 -27.08 -13.25 -26.83
C THR A 1093 -27.42 -14.33 -27.86
N ASP A 1094 -28.38 -14.06 -28.76
CA ASP A 1094 -29.00 -15.07 -29.62
C ASP A 1094 -28.07 -15.54 -30.76
N GLY A 1095 -27.06 -14.73 -31.11
CA GLY A 1095 -26.04 -15.01 -32.13
C GLY A 1095 -24.70 -15.51 -31.58
N CYS A 1096 -24.61 -15.90 -30.30
CA CYS A 1096 -23.34 -16.32 -29.69
C CYS A 1096 -22.94 -17.77 -30.08
N GLY A 1097 -21.92 -17.90 -30.93
CA GLY A 1097 -21.36 -19.19 -31.39
C GLY A 1097 -20.38 -19.88 -30.44
N TYR A 1098 -20.53 -19.71 -29.12
CA TYR A 1098 -19.70 -20.35 -28.09
C TYR A 1098 -20.57 -20.74 -26.89
N ASN A 1099 -20.14 -21.71 -26.08
CA ASN A 1099 -20.90 -22.15 -24.91
C ASN A 1099 -20.70 -21.19 -23.73
N PHE A 1100 -21.79 -20.77 -23.08
CA PHE A 1100 -21.78 -19.93 -21.87
C PHE A 1100 -22.94 -20.29 -20.93
N THR A 1101 -22.74 -20.16 -19.62
CA THR A 1101 -23.79 -20.34 -18.62
C THR A 1101 -24.66 -19.10 -18.53
N VAL A 1102 -25.88 -19.18 -19.06
CA VAL A 1102 -26.91 -18.15 -18.85
C VAL A 1102 -27.35 -18.19 -17.38
N SER A 1103 -27.06 -17.15 -16.61
CA SER A 1103 -27.70 -16.93 -15.31
C SER A 1103 -29.22 -16.84 -15.52
N SER A 1104 -30.00 -17.62 -14.77
CA SER A 1104 -31.44 -17.79 -14.96
C SER A 1104 -32.31 -16.60 -14.53
N ASP A 1105 -32.04 -15.41 -15.08
CA ASP A 1105 -32.92 -14.23 -14.99
C ASP A 1105 -33.98 -14.19 -16.13
N LYS A 1106 -34.11 -15.27 -16.91
CA LYS A 1106 -35.11 -15.41 -17.99
C LYS A 1106 -36.57 -15.55 -17.50
N ASN A 1107 -36.83 -15.48 -16.19
CA ASN A 1107 -38.19 -15.44 -15.65
C ASN A 1107 -38.80 -14.03 -15.55
N LEU A 1108 -38.06 -12.95 -15.87
CA LEU A 1108 -38.60 -11.58 -15.84
C LEU A 1108 -39.30 -11.14 -17.14
N THR A 1109 -39.81 -12.09 -17.94
CA THR A 1109 -40.66 -11.81 -19.11
C THR A 1109 -41.97 -12.59 -19.08
N THR A 1110 -42.73 -12.51 -17.97
CA THR A 1110 -44.20 -12.54 -17.97
C THR A 1110 -44.78 -12.10 -16.62
N ASN A 1111 -45.77 -11.20 -16.65
CA ASN A 1111 -46.76 -10.97 -15.58
C ASN A 1111 -46.28 -10.50 -14.20
N SER A 1112 -45.71 -9.28 -14.12
CA SER A 1112 -45.65 -8.52 -12.86
C SER A 1112 -46.34 -7.15 -12.96
N THR A 1113 -47.61 -7.15 -13.37
CA THR A 1113 -48.55 -6.11 -12.97
C THR A 1113 -48.91 -6.31 -11.49
N ILE A 1114 -48.10 -5.80 -10.56
CA ILE A 1114 -48.45 -5.55 -9.15
C ILE A 1114 -47.35 -4.67 -8.54
N ASN A 1115 -47.77 -3.60 -7.87
CA ASN A 1115 -46.99 -2.76 -6.96
C ASN A 1115 -45.63 -2.25 -7.46
N ALA A 1116 -45.67 -1.14 -8.23
CA ALA A 1116 -44.56 -0.19 -8.19
C ALA A 1116 -44.41 0.29 -6.74
N HIS A 1117 -43.37 -0.18 -6.05
CA HIS A 1117 -42.92 0.49 -4.83
C HIS A 1117 -42.58 1.93 -5.22
N HIS A 1118 -43.11 2.88 -4.45
CA HIS A 1118 -42.66 4.26 -4.51
C HIS A 1118 -41.22 4.26 -3.98
N ASP A 1119 -40.24 4.16 -4.87
CA ASP A 1119 -38.86 4.50 -4.55
C ASP A 1119 -38.85 5.99 -4.18
N ASP A 1120 -38.74 6.26 -2.88
CA ASP A 1120 -38.69 7.62 -2.35
C ASP A 1120 -37.46 8.33 -2.93
N LYS A 1121 -37.69 9.17 -3.94
CA LYS A 1121 -36.66 9.93 -4.68
C LYS A 1121 -35.89 10.87 -3.76
N SER A 1122 -34.88 10.30 -3.10
CA SER A 1122 -34.02 10.99 -2.15
C SER A 1122 -32.94 11.82 -2.86
N ILE A 1123 -32.42 12.83 -2.17
CA ILE A 1123 -31.38 13.77 -2.67
C ILE A 1123 -30.11 13.06 -3.18
N TYR A 1124 -29.87 11.82 -2.77
CA TYR A 1124 -28.74 10.98 -3.19
C TYR A 1124 -28.90 10.39 -4.60
N HIS A 1125 -30.13 10.35 -5.15
CA HIS A 1125 -30.43 9.89 -6.52
C HIS A 1125 -30.14 10.93 -7.59
N ILE A 1126 -29.74 12.15 -7.22
CA ILE A 1126 -29.39 13.22 -8.18
C ILE A 1126 -28.21 12.79 -9.04
N SER A 1127 -28.26 13.09 -10.35
CA SER A 1127 -27.17 12.78 -11.28
C SER A 1127 -25.83 13.37 -10.84
N TYR A 1128 -24.77 12.57 -10.98
CA TYR A 1128 -23.40 12.93 -10.60
C TYR A 1128 -22.87 14.20 -11.30
N LEU A 1129 -23.40 14.56 -12.48
CA LEU A 1129 -23.05 15.81 -13.17
C LEU A 1129 -23.50 17.05 -12.38
N TYR A 1130 -24.55 16.96 -11.57
CA TYR A 1130 -25.01 18.07 -10.72
C TYR A 1130 -24.22 18.24 -9.42
N TYR A 1131 -23.38 17.28 -9.00
CA TYR A 1131 -22.67 17.35 -7.72
C TYR A 1131 -21.74 18.58 -7.63
N THR A 1132 -21.09 18.96 -8.73
CA THR A 1132 -20.25 20.18 -8.77
C THR A 1132 -21.08 21.45 -8.59
N LEU A 1133 -22.26 21.52 -9.24
CA LEU A 1133 -23.19 22.63 -9.10
C LEU A 1133 -23.75 22.72 -7.68
N LEU A 1134 -24.20 21.59 -7.13
CA LEU A 1134 -24.78 21.52 -5.80
C LEU A 1134 -23.78 21.99 -4.73
N GLY A 1135 -22.54 21.50 -4.78
CA GLY A 1135 -21.47 21.95 -3.88
C GLY A 1135 -21.20 23.45 -4.01
N SER A 1136 -21.18 23.98 -5.23
CA SER A 1136 -20.98 25.42 -5.48
C SER A 1136 -22.14 26.27 -4.94
N LEU A 1137 -23.38 25.82 -5.13
CA LEU A 1137 -24.58 26.50 -4.62
C LEU A 1137 -24.61 26.50 -3.10
N VAL A 1138 -24.35 25.37 -2.43
CA VAL A 1138 -24.30 25.29 -0.96
C VAL A 1138 -23.27 26.26 -0.40
N VAL A 1139 -22.04 26.29 -0.95
CA VAL A 1139 -21.01 27.26 -0.51
C VAL A 1139 -21.45 28.69 -0.77
N THR A 1140 -22.01 29.00 -1.93
CA THR A 1140 -22.41 30.38 -2.29
C THR A 1140 -23.52 30.89 -1.37
N VAL A 1141 -24.57 30.10 -1.17
CA VAL A 1141 -25.72 30.44 -0.31
C VAL A 1141 -25.28 30.58 1.15
N THR A 1142 -24.54 29.60 1.68
CA THR A 1142 -24.07 29.67 3.08
C THR A 1142 -23.10 30.83 3.29
N SER A 1143 -22.22 31.15 2.34
CA SER A 1143 -21.33 32.32 2.43
C SER A 1143 -22.12 33.65 2.43
N LEU A 1144 -23.22 33.74 1.68
CA LEU A 1144 -24.12 34.91 1.76
C LEU A 1144 -24.81 34.98 3.12
N LEU A 1145 -25.34 33.87 3.65
CA LEU A 1145 -25.97 33.82 4.97
C LEU A 1145 -25.00 34.21 6.10
N PHE A 1146 -23.77 33.68 6.09
CA PHE A 1146 -22.75 34.07 7.06
C PHE A 1146 -22.25 35.51 6.90
N SER A 1147 -22.48 36.18 5.76
CA SER A 1147 -22.16 37.60 5.60
C SER A 1147 -23.11 38.50 6.42
N PHE A 1148 -24.36 38.08 6.66
CA PHE A 1148 -25.25 38.75 7.61
C PHE A 1148 -24.79 38.59 9.08
N ILE A 1149 -24.07 37.50 9.39
CA ILE A 1149 -23.59 37.19 10.75
C ILE A 1149 -22.24 37.87 11.05
N PHE A 1150 -21.30 37.82 10.09
CA PHE A 1150 -19.94 38.35 10.28
C PHE A 1150 -19.71 39.75 9.71
N GLY A 1151 -20.74 40.34 9.09
CA GLY A 1151 -20.67 41.60 8.36
C GLY A 1151 -20.25 41.42 6.89
N PHE A 1152 -20.77 42.31 6.05
CA PHE A 1152 -20.35 42.43 4.65
C PHE A 1152 -19.00 43.15 4.55
N GLN A 1153 -18.19 42.76 3.58
CA GLN A 1153 -16.95 43.46 3.22
C GLN A 1153 -17.28 44.64 2.29
N ASP A 1154 -16.57 45.76 2.41
CA ASP A 1154 -16.70 46.87 1.44
C ASP A 1154 -16.14 46.41 0.08
N PRO A 1155 -16.92 46.47 -1.03
CA PRO A 1155 -16.41 46.14 -2.36
C PRO A 1155 -15.19 46.97 -2.80
N ASN A 1156 -15.00 48.18 -2.26
CA ASN A 1156 -13.86 49.04 -2.57
C ASN A 1156 -12.55 48.57 -1.90
N ASP A 1157 -12.63 47.68 -0.89
CA ASP A 1157 -11.46 47.04 -0.25
C ASP A 1157 -10.88 45.88 -1.09
N VAL A 1158 -11.51 45.53 -2.21
CA VAL A 1158 -11.10 44.40 -3.07
C VAL A 1158 -10.37 44.93 -4.31
N ASP A 1159 -9.14 44.46 -4.54
CA ASP A 1159 -8.40 44.77 -5.79
C ASP A 1159 -9.24 44.34 -7.01
N PRO A 1160 -9.63 45.26 -7.91
CA PRO A 1160 -10.48 44.94 -9.07
C PRO A 1160 -9.89 43.86 -9.98
N ARG A 1161 -8.57 43.65 -9.99
CA ARG A 1161 -7.93 42.57 -10.77
C ARG A 1161 -8.38 41.18 -10.33
N LEU A 1162 -8.76 41.01 -9.05
CA LEU A 1162 -9.25 39.75 -8.48
C LEU A 1162 -10.71 39.42 -8.89
N LEU A 1163 -11.41 40.36 -9.53
CA LEU A 1163 -12.82 40.22 -9.89
C LEU A 1163 -12.99 39.98 -11.38
N ALA A 1164 -14.09 39.32 -11.75
CA ALA A 1164 -14.39 39.03 -13.14
C ALA A 1164 -14.42 40.33 -13.98
N PRO A 1165 -13.86 40.36 -15.21
CA PRO A 1165 -13.63 41.62 -15.94
C PRO A 1165 -14.88 42.48 -16.17
N PHE A 1166 -16.06 41.87 -16.24
CA PHE A 1166 -17.33 42.58 -16.40
C PHE A 1166 -17.76 43.35 -15.13
N LEU A 1167 -17.34 42.93 -13.94
CA LEU A 1167 -17.66 43.61 -12.67
C LEU A 1167 -16.75 44.79 -12.36
N ARG A 1168 -15.53 44.80 -12.91
CA ARG A 1168 -14.51 45.84 -12.64
C ARG A 1168 -14.97 47.26 -12.96
N LYS A 1169 -15.94 47.41 -13.86
CA LYS A 1169 -16.53 48.71 -14.23
C LYS A 1169 -17.43 49.31 -13.14
N TYR A 1170 -17.87 48.52 -12.17
CA TYR A 1170 -18.83 48.91 -11.13
C TYR A 1170 -18.18 49.17 -9.76
N ILE A 1171 -16.86 49.02 -9.65
CA ILE A 1171 -16.10 49.14 -8.39
C ILE A 1171 -15.00 50.18 -8.59
N LYS A 1172 -14.87 51.12 -7.66
CA LYS A 1172 -13.88 52.20 -7.77
C LYS A 1172 -12.51 51.69 -7.28
N PRO A 1173 -11.42 51.90 -8.04
CA PRO A 1173 -10.08 51.52 -7.59
C PRO A 1173 -9.64 52.39 -6.40
N MET A 1174 -9.05 51.76 -5.39
CA MET A 1174 -8.41 52.47 -4.28
C MET A 1174 -7.10 53.15 -4.75
N PRO A 1175 -6.80 54.40 -4.32
CA PRO A 1175 -5.50 55.00 -4.58
C PRO A 1175 -4.38 54.26 -3.83
N ASN A 1176 -3.30 53.91 -4.53
CA ASN A 1176 -2.21 53.06 -4.02
C ASN A 1176 -1.56 53.63 -2.75
N LYS A 1177 -1.60 52.86 -1.64
CA LYS A 1177 -0.68 53.05 -0.51
C LYS A 1177 0.64 52.31 -0.78
N GLN A 1178 1.69 53.04 -1.15
CA GLN A 1178 3.07 52.54 -1.02
C GLN A 1178 3.63 52.97 0.35
N GLN A 1179 4.10 52.01 1.15
CA GLN A 1179 4.84 52.28 2.38
C GLN A 1179 6.34 52.33 2.06
N PHE A 1180 6.99 53.43 2.44
CA PHE A 1180 8.45 53.54 2.50
C PHE A 1180 8.86 53.82 3.96
N ILE A 1181 10.00 53.26 4.37
CA ILE A 1181 10.60 53.49 5.69
C ILE A 1181 11.76 54.47 5.48
N ASP A 1182 11.73 55.62 6.15
CA ASP A 1182 12.82 56.60 6.12
C ASP A 1182 14.03 56.11 6.94
N VAL A 1183 15.22 56.65 6.65
CA VAL A 1183 16.51 56.31 7.25
C VAL A 1183 16.51 56.48 8.78
N ASN A 1184 15.63 57.33 9.32
CA ASN A 1184 15.44 57.53 10.76
C ASN A 1184 14.38 56.62 11.42
N GLY A 1185 13.84 55.62 10.70
CA GLY A 1185 12.96 54.59 11.26
C GLY A 1185 11.53 55.07 11.60
N LYS A 1186 11.08 56.20 11.07
CA LYS A 1186 9.67 56.64 11.15
C LYS A 1186 8.93 56.29 9.86
N GLU A 1187 7.70 55.78 10.00
CA GLU A 1187 6.78 55.64 8.88
C GLU A 1187 6.36 57.03 8.37
N VAL A 1188 6.51 57.26 7.08
CA VAL A 1188 5.98 58.46 6.40
C VAL A 1188 5.06 58.00 5.28
N VAL A 1189 3.79 58.38 5.35
CA VAL A 1189 2.79 58.11 4.31
C VAL A 1189 2.81 59.26 3.31
N VAL A 1190 3.25 58.99 2.07
CA VAL A 1190 3.19 59.95 0.97
C VAL A 1190 2.10 59.53 -0.01
N HIS A 1191 1.19 60.44 -0.32
CA HIS A 1191 0.15 60.25 -1.33
C HIS A 1191 0.69 60.64 -2.71
N ASN A 1192 0.99 59.65 -3.57
CA ASN A 1192 1.25 59.94 -4.98
C ASN A 1192 -0.08 60.16 -5.71
N PHE A 1193 -0.23 61.35 -6.30
CA PHE A 1193 -1.30 61.67 -7.25
C PHE A 1193 -1.04 61.01 -8.62
N ASP A 1194 -2.10 60.88 -9.41
CA ASP A 1194 -2.09 60.26 -10.74
C ASP A 1194 -0.97 60.77 -11.65
N ILE A 1195 -0.30 59.83 -12.32
CA ILE A 1195 0.36 60.08 -13.60
C ILE A 1195 -0.41 59.31 -14.67
N LYS A 1196 -1.30 60.01 -15.37
CA LYS A 1196 -1.87 59.55 -16.64
C LYS A 1196 -0.76 59.38 -17.66
N GLU A 1197 -0.95 58.45 -18.59
CA GLU A 1197 -0.19 58.45 -19.85
C GLU A 1197 -0.28 59.83 -20.51
N ASN A 1198 0.87 60.43 -20.82
CA ASN A 1198 1.01 61.41 -21.87
C ASN A 1198 2.47 61.41 -22.37
N THR A 1199 2.61 61.05 -23.65
CA THR A 1199 3.69 61.38 -24.60
C THR A 1199 4.88 62.23 -24.11
N CYS A 1200 6.09 61.75 -24.35
CA CYS A 1200 7.14 62.50 -25.07
C CYS A 1200 8.26 61.58 -25.61
N THR A 1201 8.50 61.69 -26.91
CA THR A 1201 9.69 61.28 -27.72
C THR A 1201 10.35 59.93 -27.42
#